data_AF-A0A965ZKN1-F1
#
_entry.id   AF-A0A965ZKN1-F1
#
_cell.length_a   1.000
_cell.length_b   1.000
_cell.length_c   1.000
_cell.angle_alpha   90.00
_cell.angle_beta   90.00
_cell.angle_gamma   90.00
#
_symmetry.space_group_name_H-M   'P 1'
#
loop_
_entity.id
_entity.type
_entity.pdbx_description
1 polymer ?
#
loop_
_entity_poly.entity_id
_entity_poly.type
_entity_poly.pdbx_seq_one_letter_code
_entity_poly.pdbx_strand_id
1 'polypeptide(L)'
;MKGDFSKDTFDAKKHFHDVLMQQGRVLLDQEWNEQAGIETHRTETGVKDIVGDSGAPVDNAGFEIIPVMMGGSPPAPGKDLQISKGRFYVDGILCENENDILFSAQPDYASTPLPTVVGTYIFYLDVWLRHITALEDASIREVALGGPDTTTRTKTVWQVKYVVASSATTCAAGLPSAVTDPSTGTMNARSEISTSTDDPCVLVTSGGYTRLENQLYRVEIHTAGANRAHSTFKWSRDNGSVIVKWEKQDAANKNNLTASSAGRDDLLGFKTGNWIELINDDNDLLGTPGILVQLLTVNGNVLTIDPATIKDPQNPGAVAVTINPAKNPRIRRWDSLGDIKLNTANSTWLELEDGVEVNFVEGSYKTGDYWLIPARTATADVEWPFTTAQPPNGVKHHYAQLAIANLTAPGGILSWAQPSDCRHLFPPLTELTSLYYAGGDGQEAMPGNALPNTLKVGVANGRLAVSGANVKFEILTGGGTLSPANGLVSTGPNGIAECGWTLGANTPDLKLQVKASLLDTAGNIIADDLPVIFNATFSIAENIAYQSQCSNWVLPAPTTVAQAIDQLCERKNQGGDKCCSIAIGPDGEYKTLAEALAALLKLEQLDVSLCFLPGNHVIDKDIDLSKIETRFRTLHITGVAAYITMTAQKLELLADKIVLEGFSVFTNEAANLNTDPQVVLVAGIVIIDYCAFIRAGASSIPFVYITANKPGSVAYLTNSSFVGFYSLVFANGVQGVIEKNVITILVLQNANLNDFKPIPLGWNDDTKRQMLTNLSQQQGQFVNLTNWVLAIRGNRVGAIITDVNRPFPQDMYQSIFISENVLQLDKGVFISNSFVAQHLSILNNQFLTIPTGIGAVGAVAGNIATGTLAFVVAYQAVIMGNMTISQGAIIDALVINGFLGAQSLNLVGIKV
;
A
#
# COMPACT_ATOMS: atom_id res chain seq x y z
N MET A 1 7.09 58.72 10.29
CA MET A 1 7.90 59.81 9.70
C MET A 1 7.53 61.13 10.36
N LYS A 2 8.49 61.89 10.92
CA LYS A 2 8.28 63.18 11.63
C LYS A 2 9.23 64.26 11.10
N GLY A 3 9.20 64.49 9.80
CA GLY A 3 9.98 65.53 9.11
C GLY A 3 9.08 66.65 8.58
N ASP A 4 9.70 67.76 8.21
CA ASP A 4 9.01 68.87 7.53
C ASP A 4 8.72 68.46 6.08
N PHE A 5 7.48 67.99 5.85
CA PHE A 5 7.04 67.44 4.57
C PHE A 5 5.77 68.15 4.10
N SER A 6 5.62 68.28 2.78
CA SER A 6 4.44 68.91 2.19
C SER A 6 3.18 68.04 2.34
N LYS A 7 3.32 66.73 2.09
CA LYS A 7 2.33 65.66 2.33
C LYS A 7 2.94 64.28 1.98
N ASP A 8 2.28 63.22 2.42
CA ASP A 8 2.54 61.84 1.98
C ASP A 8 1.48 61.47 0.92
N THR A 9 1.92 61.00 -0.24
CA THR A 9 1.05 60.73 -1.41
C THR A 9 1.05 59.27 -1.85
N PHE A 10 1.92 58.44 -1.28
CA PHE A 10 2.03 57.04 -1.67
C PHE A 10 0.74 56.28 -1.35
N ASP A 11 0.15 55.66 -2.37
CA ASP A 11 -1.02 54.80 -2.26
C ASP A 11 -0.85 53.55 -3.13
N ALA A 12 -0.61 52.42 -2.47
CA ALA A 12 -0.43 51.13 -3.14
C ALA A 12 -1.61 50.76 -4.06
N LYS A 13 -2.84 51.23 -3.80
CA LYS A 13 -4.03 50.90 -4.61
C LYS A 13 -4.04 51.57 -5.98
N LYS A 14 -3.22 52.60 -6.20
CA LYS A 14 -3.09 53.27 -7.50
C LYS A 14 -2.19 52.52 -8.46
N HIS A 15 -1.40 51.56 -7.97
CA HIS A 15 -0.47 50.75 -8.77
C HIS A 15 0.51 51.57 -9.61
N PHE A 16 0.94 52.73 -9.10
CA PHE A 16 2.01 53.49 -9.74
C PHE A 16 3.33 52.74 -9.66
N HIS A 17 4.12 52.84 -10.72
CA HIS A 17 5.40 52.13 -10.84
C HIS A 17 6.61 53.06 -10.64
N ASP A 18 6.54 54.29 -11.16
CA ASP A 18 7.58 55.31 -11.03
C ASP A 18 6.96 56.72 -11.04
N VAL A 19 7.71 57.69 -10.52
CA VAL A 19 7.47 59.13 -10.58
C VAL A 19 8.39 59.75 -11.63
N LEU A 20 7.82 60.45 -12.61
CA LEU A 20 8.56 61.03 -13.73
C LEU A 20 8.72 62.54 -13.59
N MET A 21 9.97 63.02 -13.53
CA MET A 21 10.27 64.45 -13.57
C MET A 21 9.93 65.03 -14.94
N GLN A 22 9.22 66.16 -14.96
CA GLN A 22 8.88 66.87 -16.18
C GLN A 22 9.78 68.08 -16.38
N GLN A 23 10.23 68.30 -17.63
CA GLN A 23 11.12 69.39 -17.97
C GLN A 23 10.54 70.75 -17.56
N GLY A 24 11.29 71.51 -16.77
CA GLY A 24 10.94 72.88 -16.37
C GLY A 24 9.88 73.00 -15.28
N ARG A 25 9.45 71.90 -14.65
CA ARG A 25 8.51 71.93 -13.52
C ARG A 25 9.25 71.93 -12.18
N VAL A 26 8.59 72.48 -11.16
CA VAL A 26 9.09 72.50 -9.77
C VAL A 26 9.02 71.09 -9.22
N LEU A 27 10.10 70.65 -8.55
CA LEU A 27 10.16 69.41 -7.80
C LEU A 27 9.79 69.69 -6.34
N LEU A 28 8.90 68.90 -5.76
CA LEU A 28 8.58 68.94 -4.34
C LEU A 28 9.12 67.69 -3.65
N ASP A 29 9.19 67.73 -2.32
CA ASP A 29 9.61 66.60 -1.48
C ASP A 29 8.67 65.39 -1.63
N GLN A 30 7.37 65.65 -1.87
CA GLN A 30 6.35 64.62 -1.97
C GLN A 30 6.62 63.63 -3.11
N GLU A 31 7.11 64.09 -4.27
CA GLU A 31 7.38 63.21 -5.42
C GLU A 31 8.57 62.28 -5.15
N TRP A 32 9.60 62.79 -4.47
CA TRP A 32 10.75 62.00 -4.06
C TRP A 32 10.36 60.93 -3.03
N ASN A 33 9.56 61.33 -2.04
CA ASN A 33 9.08 60.43 -1.01
C ASN A 33 8.10 59.37 -1.57
N GLU A 34 7.26 59.75 -2.54
CA GLU A 34 6.37 58.81 -3.25
C GLU A 34 7.16 57.77 -4.05
N GLN A 35 8.20 58.18 -4.78
CA GLN A 35 9.08 57.23 -5.49
C GLN A 35 9.70 56.21 -4.52
N ALA A 36 10.24 56.67 -3.40
CA ALA A 36 10.82 55.79 -2.38
C ALA A 36 9.78 54.83 -1.77
N GLY A 37 8.55 55.30 -1.55
CA GLY A 37 7.44 54.46 -1.10
C GLY A 37 7.05 53.38 -2.13
N ILE A 38 7.00 53.73 -3.42
CA ILE A 38 6.70 52.79 -4.51
C ILE A 38 7.78 51.70 -4.60
N GLU A 39 9.05 52.08 -4.59
CA GLU A 39 10.18 51.14 -4.64
C GLU A 39 10.20 50.21 -3.43
N THR A 40 9.98 50.75 -2.23
CA THR A 40 9.91 49.98 -0.98
C THR A 40 8.77 48.95 -1.06
N HIS A 41 7.56 49.38 -1.41
CA HIS A 41 6.41 48.48 -1.52
C HIS A 41 6.64 47.37 -2.54
N ARG A 42 7.19 47.68 -3.71
CA ARG A 42 7.47 46.68 -4.75
C ARG A 42 8.55 45.69 -4.34
N THR A 43 9.60 46.18 -3.67
CA THR A 43 10.72 45.35 -3.20
C THR A 43 10.24 44.42 -2.10
N GLU A 44 9.63 44.95 -1.04
CA GLU A 44 9.14 44.16 0.09
C GLU A 44 8.06 43.17 -0.33
N THR A 45 7.08 43.59 -1.15
CA THR A 45 6.05 42.68 -1.67
C THR A 45 6.66 41.58 -2.54
N GLY A 46 7.58 41.91 -3.45
CA GLY A 46 8.23 40.92 -4.30
C GLY A 46 9.10 39.92 -3.52
N VAL A 47 9.81 40.38 -2.49
CA VAL A 47 10.58 39.50 -1.59
C VAL A 47 9.63 38.62 -0.77
N LYS A 48 8.53 39.18 -0.25
CA LYS A 48 7.52 38.43 0.49
C LYS A 48 6.87 37.34 -0.38
N ASP A 49 6.57 37.61 -1.64
CA ASP A 49 6.00 36.63 -2.56
C ASP A 49 6.98 35.46 -2.88
N ILE A 50 8.29 35.70 -2.75
CA ILE A 50 9.35 34.71 -3.01
C ILE A 50 9.71 33.91 -1.75
N VAL A 51 9.89 34.59 -0.62
CA VAL A 51 10.36 34.00 0.65
C VAL A 51 9.20 33.50 1.51
N GLY A 52 8.01 34.09 1.35
CA GLY A 52 6.87 33.93 2.26
C GLY A 52 6.85 35.02 3.35
N ASP A 53 6.00 34.82 4.36
CA ASP A 53 5.83 35.78 5.46
C ASP A 53 7.12 35.97 6.28
N SER A 54 7.96 34.94 6.38
CA SER A 54 9.27 35.03 7.02
C SER A 54 10.21 33.90 6.60
N GLY A 55 11.53 34.17 6.61
CA GLY A 55 12.54 33.14 6.39
C GLY A 55 13.98 33.63 6.44
N ALA A 56 14.93 32.71 6.55
CA ALA A 56 16.36 32.98 6.52
C ALA A 56 17.06 32.24 5.35
N PRO A 57 17.97 32.90 4.62
CA PRO A 57 18.71 32.26 3.55
C PRO A 57 19.71 31.24 4.13
N VAL A 58 19.68 29.99 3.68
CA VAL A 58 20.49 28.87 4.23
C VAL A 58 21.99 29.19 4.33
N ASP A 59 22.57 29.86 3.33
CA ASP A 59 24.01 30.17 3.29
C ASP A 59 24.44 31.26 4.27
N ASN A 60 23.49 32.01 4.82
CA ASN A 60 23.76 33.10 5.75
C ASN A 60 22.60 33.26 6.75
N ALA A 61 22.12 32.14 7.30
CA ALA A 61 20.95 32.12 8.16
C ALA A 61 21.27 32.71 9.54
N GLY A 62 20.67 33.85 9.86
CA GLY A 62 20.85 34.51 11.15
C GLY A 62 19.72 34.24 12.13
N PHE A 63 19.85 34.82 13.33
CA PHE A 63 18.80 34.88 14.35
C PHE A 63 18.41 33.52 14.96
N GLU A 64 19.30 32.52 14.91
CA GLU A 64 19.13 31.29 15.68
C GLU A 64 19.21 31.58 17.17
N ILE A 65 18.32 30.98 17.96
CA ILE A 65 18.34 31.10 19.42
C ILE A 65 19.08 29.89 19.99
N ILE A 66 20.28 30.14 20.54
CA ILE A 66 21.20 29.09 20.99
C ILE A 66 21.46 29.25 22.50
N PRO A 67 21.32 28.18 23.31
CA PRO A 67 21.74 28.21 24.70
C PRO A 67 23.24 28.45 24.80
N VAL A 68 23.62 29.41 25.65
CA VAL A 68 25.04 29.65 25.93
C VAL A 68 25.60 28.49 26.75
N MET A 69 26.42 27.64 26.13
CA MET A 69 27.18 26.57 26.79
C MET A 69 28.64 26.99 26.87
N MET A 70 29.11 27.48 28.01
CA MET A 70 30.52 27.89 28.17
C MET A 70 31.13 27.37 29.48
N GLY A 71 32.23 26.65 29.33
CA GLY A 71 33.17 26.34 30.41
C GLY A 71 34.07 27.53 30.73
N GLY A 72 34.14 27.88 32.03
CA GLY A 72 35.20 28.72 32.62
C GLY A 72 34.88 30.19 32.91
N SER A 73 34.09 30.43 33.97
CA SER A 73 33.74 31.71 34.65
C SER A 73 32.61 32.59 34.06
N PRO A 74 31.70 33.14 34.90
CA PRO A 74 30.26 33.29 34.60
C PRO A 74 29.90 34.58 33.81
N PRO A 75 28.83 34.55 32.99
CA PRO A 75 27.45 34.48 33.48
C PRO A 75 27.02 33.03 33.69
N ALA A 76 26.20 32.78 34.71
CA ALA A 76 25.86 31.41 35.10
C ALA A 76 25.33 30.60 33.89
N PRO A 77 25.70 29.32 33.75
CA PRO A 77 25.16 28.44 32.72
C PRO A 77 23.63 28.57 32.70
N GLY A 78 23.05 28.87 31.54
CA GLY A 78 21.59 28.92 31.39
C GLY A 78 20.87 30.23 31.76
N LYS A 79 21.58 31.34 31.99
CA LYS A 79 20.96 32.65 32.25
C LYS A 79 20.76 33.54 31.01
N ASP A 80 21.42 33.23 29.90
CA ASP A 80 21.34 34.00 28.68
C ASP A 80 21.24 33.10 27.44
N LEU A 81 20.86 33.69 26.32
CA LEU A 81 20.74 33.05 25.02
C LEU A 81 21.60 33.82 24.01
N GLN A 82 22.27 33.11 23.13
CA GLN A 82 22.95 33.69 21.98
C GLN A 82 21.96 33.79 20.81
N ILE A 83 22.05 34.88 20.06
CA ILE A 83 21.38 35.13 18.79
C ILE A 83 22.45 35.05 17.71
N SER A 84 22.30 34.14 16.75
CA SER A 84 23.33 33.96 15.72
C SER A 84 23.41 35.12 14.74
N LYS A 85 24.61 35.39 14.22
CA LYS A 85 24.82 36.31 13.08
C LYS A 85 24.19 35.77 11.80
N GLY A 86 23.79 36.69 10.91
CA GLY A 86 23.32 36.38 9.57
C GLY A 86 22.14 37.26 9.16
N ARG A 87 21.35 36.76 8.21
CA ARG A 87 20.20 37.47 7.62
C ARG A 87 18.89 36.77 7.95
N PHE A 88 17.83 37.55 8.00
CA PHE A 88 16.46 37.09 8.15
C PHE A 88 15.52 38.07 7.45
N TYR A 89 14.46 37.57 6.84
CA TYR A 89 13.42 38.37 6.19
C TYR A 89 12.11 38.23 6.94
N VAL A 90 11.42 39.34 7.18
CA VAL A 90 10.07 39.37 7.76
C VAL A 90 9.19 40.27 6.90
N ASP A 91 8.13 39.71 6.33
CA ASP A 91 7.24 40.41 5.38
C ASP A 91 7.99 41.13 4.23
N GLY A 92 9.12 40.57 3.81
CA GLY A 92 9.99 41.16 2.78
C GLY A 92 11.04 42.15 3.29
N ILE A 93 11.01 42.53 4.56
CA ILE A 93 11.99 43.42 5.19
C ILE A 93 13.25 42.63 5.55
N LEU A 94 14.40 43.07 5.04
CA LEU A 94 15.70 42.49 5.35
C LEU A 94 16.19 42.92 6.75
N CYS A 95 16.45 41.95 7.62
CA CYS A 95 17.13 42.10 8.89
C CYS A 95 18.53 41.51 8.80
N GLU A 96 19.53 42.26 9.26
CA GLU A 96 20.93 41.83 9.30
C GLU A 96 21.44 41.91 10.74
N ASN A 97 22.07 40.83 11.20
CA ASN A 97 22.82 40.78 12.45
C ASN A 97 24.26 40.40 12.12
N GLU A 98 25.20 41.31 12.33
CA GLU A 98 26.58 41.16 11.86
C GLU A 98 27.41 40.21 12.74
N ASN A 99 27.04 40.04 14.02
CA ASN A 99 27.80 39.29 15.01
C ASN A 99 26.93 38.36 15.85
N ASP A 100 27.52 37.28 16.35
CA ASP A 100 26.88 36.49 17.39
C ASP A 100 26.79 37.33 18.66
N ILE A 101 25.59 37.57 19.14
CA ILE A 101 25.35 38.45 20.29
C ILE A 101 24.50 37.75 21.35
N LEU A 102 24.57 38.24 22.58
CA LEU A 102 23.68 37.79 23.64
C LEU A 102 22.32 38.48 23.52
N PHE A 103 21.26 37.80 23.93
CA PHE A 103 19.91 38.36 24.01
C PHE A 103 19.88 39.63 24.87
N SER A 104 20.65 39.67 25.97
CA SER A 104 20.75 40.85 26.83
C SER A 104 21.62 41.98 26.25
N ALA A 105 22.34 41.74 25.16
CA ALA A 105 23.30 42.66 24.55
C ALA A 105 22.85 43.14 23.15
N GLN A 106 21.57 42.96 22.82
CA GLN A 106 21.00 43.43 21.56
C GLN A 106 21.19 44.94 21.36
N PRO A 107 21.65 45.40 20.17
CA PRO A 107 22.05 46.79 19.95
C PRO A 107 20.88 47.77 20.11
N ASP A 108 19.70 47.38 19.62
CA ASP A 108 18.50 48.22 19.59
C ASP A 108 17.45 47.77 20.62
N TYR A 109 17.75 46.86 21.56
CA TYR A 109 16.82 46.40 22.61
C TYR A 109 17.47 46.37 23.99
N ALA A 110 17.31 47.45 24.75
CA ALA A 110 18.01 47.66 26.01
C ALA A 110 17.26 47.19 27.29
N SER A 111 16.05 46.60 27.20
CA SER A 111 15.14 46.66 28.36
C SER A 111 14.20 45.49 28.66
N THR A 112 14.57 44.22 28.49
CA THR A 112 13.87 43.15 29.24
C THR A 112 14.82 42.04 29.65
N PRO A 113 15.00 41.77 30.96
CA PRO A 113 15.74 40.58 31.37
C PRO A 113 15.00 39.34 30.87
N LEU A 114 15.75 38.30 30.49
CA LEU A 114 15.14 37.00 30.18
C LEU A 114 14.25 36.51 31.32
N PRO A 115 13.22 35.70 31.02
CA PRO A 115 12.30 35.24 32.05
C PRO A 115 13.03 34.43 33.13
N THR A 116 12.62 34.61 34.38
CA THR A 116 13.17 33.87 35.53
C THR A 116 12.24 32.77 36.03
N VAL A 117 11.05 32.64 35.44
CA VAL A 117 10.02 31.67 35.82
C VAL A 117 10.10 30.47 34.90
N VAL A 118 10.22 29.26 35.46
CA VAL A 118 10.22 28.00 34.71
C VAL A 118 8.96 27.90 33.86
N GLY A 119 9.12 27.56 32.58
CA GLY A 119 8.01 27.52 31.62
C GLY A 119 8.48 27.42 30.16
N THR A 120 7.50 27.38 29.26
CA THR A 120 7.71 27.37 27.81
C THR A 120 7.55 28.79 27.26
N TYR A 121 8.47 29.20 26.39
CA TYR A 121 8.51 30.53 25.80
C TYR A 121 8.68 30.45 24.28
N ILE A 122 7.98 31.32 23.56
CA ILE A 122 8.23 31.57 22.14
C ILE A 122 9.13 32.79 22.04
N PHE A 123 10.27 32.64 21.37
CA PHE A 123 11.13 33.74 20.95
C PHE A 123 10.72 34.18 19.55
N TYR A 124 10.61 35.49 19.35
CA TYR A 124 10.16 36.07 18.10
C TYR A 124 10.96 37.32 17.75
N LEU A 125 11.04 37.61 16.46
CA LEU A 125 11.63 38.82 15.90
C LEU A 125 10.53 39.86 15.71
N ASP A 126 10.74 41.06 16.23
CA ASP A 126 9.92 42.26 16.01
C ASP A 126 10.72 43.24 15.15
N VAL A 127 10.18 43.58 13.98
CA VAL A 127 10.86 44.33 12.92
C VAL A 127 10.03 45.55 12.51
N TRP A 128 10.66 46.71 12.41
CA TRP A 128 10.00 47.91 11.90
C TRP A 128 11.01 48.91 11.32
N LEU A 129 10.49 49.93 10.63
CA LEU A 129 11.30 51.04 10.11
C LEU A 129 11.27 52.23 11.08
N ARG A 130 12.42 52.54 11.68
CA ARG A 130 12.63 53.72 12.54
C ARG A 130 13.05 54.92 11.71
N HIS A 131 12.44 56.08 11.95
CA HIS A 131 12.86 57.35 11.35
C HIS A 131 14.07 57.92 12.09
N ILE A 132 15.11 58.29 11.34
CA ILE A 132 16.40 58.78 11.84
C ILE A 132 16.67 60.17 11.24
N THR A 133 17.04 61.12 12.09
CA THR A 133 17.45 62.48 11.70
C THR A 133 18.91 62.71 12.06
N ALA A 134 19.42 63.90 11.70
CA ALA A 134 20.78 64.30 12.06
C ALA A 134 21.01 64.45 13.58
N LEU A 135 19.94 64.43 14.39
CA LEU A 135 20.02 64.49 15.85
C LEU A 135 20.39 63.14 16.46
N GLU A 136 19.92 62.04 15.88
CA GLU A 136 20.29 60.68 16.23
C GLU A 136 21.66 60.31 15.63
N ASP A 137 21.86 60.62 14.34
CA ASP A 137 23.08 60.30 13.62
C ASP A 137 23.62 61.53 12.88
N ALA A 138 24.62 62.18 13.47
CA ALA A 138 25.21 63.38 12.90
C ALA A 138 25.91 63.17 11.54
N SER A 139 26.23 61.91 11.17
CA SER A 139 26.96 61.60 9.93
C SER A 139 26.12 61.78 8.67
N ILE A 140 24.79 61.78 8.78
CA ILE A 140 23.90 61.94 7.61
C ILE A 140 23.79 63.40 7.14
N ARG A 141 24.27 64.36 7.95
CA ARG A 141 24.23 65.79 7.65
C ARG A 141 25.49 66.24 6.93
N GLU A 142 25.32 67.02 5.85
CA GLU A 142 26.44 67.66 5.16
C GLU A 142 27.02 68.81 6.00
N VAL A 143 28.26 68.62 6.45
CA VAL A 143 28.97 69.58 7.31
C VAL A 143 29.25 70.89 6.57
N ALA A 144 29.44 70.86 5.26
CA ALA A 144 29.70 72.05 4.44
C ALA A 144 28.54 73.05 4.40
N LEU A 145 27.31 72.63 4.70
CA LEU A 145 26.13 73.52 4.73
C LEU A 145 26.01 74.32 6.03
N GLY A 146 26.86 74.06 7.03
CA GLY A 146 26.95 74.89 8.23
C GLY A 146 25.78 74.76 9.21
N GLY A 147 25.01 73.67 9.16
CA GLY A 147 23.97 73.40 10.15
C GLY A 147 22.65 72.80 9.66
N PRO A 148 22.09 73.21 8.50
CA PRO A 148 20.82 72.69 7.99
C PRO A 148 20.88 71.19 7.72
N ASP A 149 19.82 70.48 8.08
CA ASP A 149 19.55 69.14 7.60
C ASP A 149 18.80 69.20 6.26
N THR A 150 19.15 68.29 5.34
CA THR A 150 18.57 68.27 3.99
C THR A 150 17.65 67.08 3.77
N THR A 151 17.95 65.95 4.42
CA THR A 151 17.22 64.70 4.27
C THR A 151 17.28 63.89 5.57
N THR A 152 16.34 62.97 5.73
CA THR A 152 16.29 62.03 6.86
C THR A 152 16.37 60.59 6.32
N ARG A 153 16.48 59.59 7.21
CA ARG A 153 16.59 58.17 6.83
C ARG A 153 15.56 57.32 7.54
N THR A 154 15.22 56.18 6.94
CA THR A 154 14.59 55.06 7.63
C THR A 154 15.66 54.01 7.92
N LYS A 155 15.69 53.49 9.14
CA LYS A 155 16.56 52.39 9.57
C LYS A 155 15.68 51.19 9.89
N THR A 156 15.99 50.02 9.32
CA THR A 156 15.40 48.77 9.79
C THR A 156 15.89 48.47 11.19
N VAL A 157 14.97 48.35 12.13
CA VAL A 157 15.24 47.94 13.50
C VAL A 157 14.66 46.55 13.70
N TRP A 158 15.40 45.71 14.40
CA TRP A 158 14.97 44.40 14.81
C TRP A 158 15.20 44.23 16.31
N GLN A 159 14.30 43.49 16.96
CA GLN A 159 14.46 43.09 18.36
C GLN A 159 13.97 41.65 18.50
N VAL A 160 14.78 40.80 19.12
CA VAL A 160 14.34 39.48 19.58
C VAL A 160 13.68 39.65 20.95
N LYS A 161 12.41 39.27 21.02
CA LYS A 161 11.57 39.31 22.23
C LYS A 161 11.05 37.91 22.55
N TYR A 162 10.38 37.78 23.68
CA TYR A 162 9.74 36.52 24.07
C TYR A 162 8.31 36.73 24.58
N VAL A 163 7.51 35.67 24.48
CA VAL A 163 6.16 35.59 25.08
C VAL A 163 5.97 34.23 25.74
N VAL A 164 5.22 34.18 26.84
CA VAL A 164 4.87 32.94 27.52
C VAL A 164 3.98 32.10 26.61
N ALA A 165 4.25 30.80 26.52
CA ALA A 165 3.50 29.87 25.71
C ALA A 165 2.98 28.67 26.52
N SER A 166 1.97 28.00 25.97
CA SER A 166 1.51 26.72 26.52
C SER A 166 2.59 25.65 26.32
N SER A 167 2.62 24.64 27.20
CA SER A 167 3.58 23.52 27.06
C SER A 167 3.36 22.66 25.80
N ALA A 168 2.23 22.79 25.12
CA ALA A 168 1.90 22.06 23.89
C ALA A 168 2.18 22.87 22.60
N THR A 169 2.76 24.06 22.71
CA THR A 169 3.05 24.92 21.56
C THR A 169 4.11 24.29 20.65
N THR A 170 3.86 24.32 19.34
CA THR A 170 4.79 23.86 18.30
C THR A 170 5.13 25.03 17.35
N CYS A 171 6.15 24.87 16.51
CA CYS A 171 6.53 25.90 15.53
C CYS A 171 5.41 26.23 14.53
N ALA A 172 4.44 25.32 14.34
CA ALA A 172 3.29 25.53 13.47
C ALA A 172 2.17 26.39 14.09
N ALA A 173 2.20 26.63 15.40
CA ALA A 173 1.10 27.32 16.11
C ALA A 173 1.06 28.84 15.87
N GLY A 174 2.14 29.42 15.35
CA GLY A 174 2.28 30.87 15.14
C GLY A 174 2.36 31.67 16.46
N LEU A 175 2.45 33.00 16.32
CA LEU A 175 2.49 33.91 17.47
C LEU A 175 1.09 34.20 18.03
N PRO A 176 0.96 34.43 19.36
CA PRO A 176 -0.31 34.83 19.95
C PRO A 176 -0.81 36.17 19.38
N SER A 177 -2.12 36.30 19.12
CA SER A 177 -2.71 37.51 18.54
C SER A 177 -2.47 38.77 19.38
N ALA A 178 -2.36 38.63 20.71
CA ALA A 178 -2.01 39.73 21.62
C ALA A 178 -0.66 40.41 21.30
N VAL A 179 0.25 39.71 20.60
CA VAL A 179 1.52 40.27 20.11
C VAL A 179 1.33 40.93 18.75
N THR A 180 0.62 40.27 17.83
CA THR A 180 0.58 40.63 16.41
C THR A 180 -0.57 41.58 16.02
N ASP A 181 -1.61 41.70 16.84
CA ASP A 181 -2.82 42.44 16.48
C ASP A 181 -2.51 43.95 16.31
N PRO A 182 -2.83 44.55 15.15
CA PRO A 182 -2.68 45.98 14.95
C PRO A 182 -3.70 46.77 15.78
N SER A 183 -3.50 48.08 15.87
CA SER A 183 -4.51 48.99 16.42
C SER A 183 -5.79 48.94 15.57
N THR A 184 -6.94 48.84 16.23
CA THR A 184 -8.26 48.80 15.54
C THR A 184 -8.92 50.19 15.47
N GLY A 185 -8.38 51.16 16.20
CA GLY A 185 -8.82 52.55 16.18
C GLY A 185 -8.63 53.21 14.81
N THR A 186 -9.61 54.02 14.40
CA THR A 186 -9.59 54.76 13.14
C THR A 186 -10.02 56.21 13.37
N MET A 187 -9.62 57.11 12.47
CA MET A 187 -9.87 58.54 12.60
C MET A 187 -10.49 59.11 11.31
N ASN A 188 -11.35 60.11 11.43
CA ASN A 188 -11.74 61.02 10.36
C ASN A 188 -11.18 62.41 10.61
N ALA A 189 -10.96 63.17 9.53
CA ALA A 189 -10.67 64.59 9.59
C ALA A 189 -11.61 65.35 8.66
N ARG A 190 -11.86 66.62 8.97
CA ARG A 190 -12.57 67.57 8.10
C ARG A 190 -12.12 68.99 8.39
N SER A 191 -12.48 69.90 7.50
CA SER A 191 -12.54 71.31 7.85
C SER A 191 -14.00 71.73 8.08
N GLU A 192 -14.24 72.54 9.10
CA GLU A 192 -15.54 73.11 9.42
C GLU A 192 -15.31 74.54 9.92
N ILE A 193 -16.19 75.48 9.55
CA ILE A 193 -16.05 76.87 10.00
C ILE A 193 -16.30 76.92 11.51
N SER A 194 -15.27 77.29 12.29
CA SER A 194 -15.40 77.54 13.72
C SER A 194 -16.45 78.63 13.95
N THR A 195 -17.61 78.29 14.53
CA THR A 195 -18.65 79.27 14.88
C THR A 195 -18.25 80.06 16.11
N SER A 196 -17.22 80.90 16.02
CA SER A 196 -16.88 81.88 17.07
C SER A 196 -15.78 82.86 16.62
N THR A 197 -16.18 83.95 15.96
CA THR A 197 -15.56 85.26 16.24
C THR A 197 -16.55 86.37 15.87
N ASP A 198 -16.93 87.19 16.85
CA ASP A 198 -17.64 88.48 16.67
C ASP A 198 -16.71 89.56 16.06
N ASP A 199 -15.74 89.17 15.23
CA ASP A 199 -14.77 90.08 14.61
C ASP A 199 -15.16 90.37 13.15
N PRO A 200 -15.68 91.58 12.85
CA PRO A 200 -16.10 91.97 11.50
C PRO A 200 -14.95 92.11 10.50
N CYS A 201 -13.69 91.89 10.91
CA CYS A 201 -12.51 91.90 10.02
C CYS A 201 -12.11 90.50 9.50
N VAL A 202 -12.79 89.43 9.93
CA VAL A 202 -12.52 88.07 9.45
C VAL A 202 -13.17 87.87 8.08
N LEU A 203 -12.33 87.71 7.04
CA LEU A 203 -12.77 87.31 5.71
C LEU A 203 -13.28 85.88 5.76
N VAL A 204 -14.60 85.70 5.81
CA VAL A 204 -15.25 84.39 5.62
C VAL A 204 -15.08 83.95 4.15
N THR A 205 -13.98 83.25 3.88
CA THR A 205 -13.87 82.40 2.69
C THR A 205 -14.86 81.24 2.80
N SER A 206 -15.40 80.77 1.68
CA SER A 206 -16.43 79.72 1.64
C SER A 206 -15.93 78.29 2.00
N GLY A 207 -14.89 78.17 2.83
CA GLY A 207 -14.28 76.90 3.28
C GLY A 207 -13.92 76.93 4.77
N GLY A 208 -13.72 75.76 5.37
CA GLY A 208 -13.56 75.59 6.82
C GLY A 208 -12.17 75.94 7.36
N TYR A 209 -11.09 75.75 6.59
CA TYR A 209 -9.73 76.08 7.04
C TYR A 209 -9.40 77.55 6.81
N THR A 210 -9.02 78.27 7.88
CA THR A 210 -8.93 79.74 7.87
C THR A 210 -7.50 80.29 7.82
N ARG A 211 -6.47 79.44 7.93
CA ARG A 211 -5.08 79.88 8.00
C ARG A 211 -4.49 80.22 6.62
N LEU A 212 -3.53 81.15 6.60
CA LEU A 212 -2.86 81.61 5.38
C LEU A 212 -1.76 80.68 4.86
N GLU A 213 -1.19 79.83 5.72
CA GLU A 213 -0.18 78.86 5.33
C GLU A 213 -0.76 77.47 5.03
N ASN A 214 -0.12 76.75 4.10
CA ASN A 214 -0.34 75.31 3.95
C ASN A 214 0.33 74.58 5.11
N GLN A 215 -0.32 73.55 5.62
CA GLN A 215 0.14 72.79 6.80
C GLN A 215 0.03 71.29 6.58
N LEU A 216 0.80 70.52 7.35
CA LEU A 216 0.70 69.06 7.42
C LEU A 216 0.47 68.65 8.87
N TYR A 217 -0.79 68.66 9.27
CA TYR A 217 -1.16 68.30 10.63
C TYR A 217 -0.85 66.84 10.89
N ARG A 218 -0.17 66.57 12.00
CA ARG A 218 0.02 65.24 12.56
C ARG A 218 -0.79 65.12 13.83
N VAL A 219 -1.68 64.14 13.87
CA VAL A 219 -2.42 63.76 15.08
C VAL A 219 -1.85 62.43 15.54
N GLU A 220 -1.29 62.36 16.75
CA GLU A 220 -0.58 61.20 17.27
C GLU A 220 -1.13 60.77 18.64
N ILE A 221 -1.36 59.48 18.81
CA ILE A 221 -1.69 58.88 20.09
C ILE A 221 -0.47 58.97 21.02
N HIS A 222 -0.66 59.63 22.16
CA HIS A 222 0.34 59.74 23.20
C HIS A 222 0.20 58.58 24.18
N THR A 223 -0.94 58.45 24.86
CA THR A 223 -1.19 57.33 25.78
C THR A 223 -2.03 56.28 25.07
N ALA A 224 -1.50 55.06 24.97
CA ALA A 224 -2.21 53.90 24.45
C ALA A 224 -3.40 53.52 25.34
N GLY A 225 -4.41 52.88 24.75
CA GLY A 225 -5.57 52.37 25.48
C GLY A 225 -6.31 51.27 24.72
N ALA A 226 -6.93 50.37 25.48
CA ALA A 226 -7.76 49.29 24.90
C ALA A 226 -9.00 49.83 24.16
N ASN A 227 -9.40 51.06 24.47
CA ASN A 227 -10.45 51.80 23.78
C ASN A 227 -10.16 53.31 23.80
N ARG A 228 -10.98 54.09 23.09
CA ARG A 228 -10.83 55.56 23.02
C ARG A 228 -10.92 56.26 24.38
N ALA A 229 -11.68 55.73 25.34
CA ALA A 229 -11.87 56.38 26.64
C ALA A 229 -10.60 56.37 27.52
N HIS A 230 -9.69 55.43 27.26
CA HIS A 230 -8.42 55.28 27.97
C HIS A 230 -7.22 55.81 27.17
N SER A 231 -7.46 56.39 25.99
CA SER A 231 -6.40 56.84 25.09
C SER A 231 -6.34 58.37 25.10
N THR A 232 -5.13 58.92 24.93
CA THR A 232 -4.92 60.37 24.75
C THR A 232 -4.11 60.63 23.50
N PHE A 233 -4.32 61.78 22.87
CA PHE A 233 -3.59 62.21 21.68
C PHE A 233 -2.97 63.59 21.87
N LYS A 234 -2.00 63.88 21.02
CA LYS A 234 -1.34 65.18 20.86
C LYS A 234 -1.28 65.47 19.37
N TRP A 235 -1.08 66.72 19.01
CA TRP A 235 -1.02 67.09 17.60
C TRP A 235 -0.04 68.21 17.34
N SER A 236 0.43 68.29 16.09
CA SER A 236 1.30 69.36 15.61
C SER A 236 0.90 69.75 14.20
N ARG A 237 0.97 71.06 13.91
CA ARG A 237 0.68 71.63 12.58
C ARG A 237 1.76 71.31 11.54
N ASP A 238 3.01 71.11 11.99
CA ASP A 238 4.20 70.93 11.16
C ASP A 238 4.71 69.46 11.19
N ASN A 239 3.80 68.48 11.25
CA ASN A 239 4.13 67.05 11.36
C ASN A 239 5.06 66.65 12.55
N GLY A 240 5.15 67.48 13.58
CA GLY A 240 6.07 67.27 14.70
C GLY A 240 7.55 67.35 14.31
N SER A 241 7.85 68.10 13.24
CA SER A 241 9.20 68.31 12.68
C SER A 241 10.10 69.19 13.55
N VAL A 242 9.53 70.05 14.40
CA VAL A 242 10.30 70.92 15.29
C VAL A 242 10.85 70.12 16.47
N ILE A 243 12.11 69.72 16.32
CA ILE A 243 12.86 68.93 17.30
C ILE A 243 14.30 69.43 17.43
N VAL A 244 14.83 69.40 18.65
CA VAL A 244 16.21 69.80 18.95
C VAL A 244 16.87 68.81 19.90
N LYS A 245 18.21 68.78 19.90
CA LYS A 245 18.98 67.97 20.84
C LYS A 245 18.90 68.58 22.23
N TRP A 246 18.62 67.77 23.24
CA TRP A 246 18.75 68.15 24.64
C TRP A 246 20.20 67.96 25.07
N GLU A 247 21.00 69.02 25.05
CA GLU A 247 22.45 68.91 25.27
C GLU A 247 22.81 68.75 26.74
N LYS A 248 22.14 69.51 27.60
CA LYS A 248 22.46 69.57 29.02
C LYS A 248 21.24 69.93 29.85
N GLN A 249 21.20 69.40 31.06
CA GLN A 249 20.31 69.86 32.12
C GLN A 249 21.13 70.61 33.17
N ASP A 250 20.67 71.78 33.58
CA ASP A 250 21.41 72.59 34.56
C ASP A 250 21.52 71.85 35.91
N ALA A 251 22.65 72.03 36.59
CA ALA A 251 22.95 71.32 37.83
C ALA A 251 22.28 71.96 39.06
N ALA A 252 22.13 73.30 39.07
CA ALA A 252 21.55 74.07 40.15
C ALA A 252 20.02 74.19 40.03
N ASN A 253 19.50 74.35 38.81
CA ASN A 253 18.07 74.34 38.52
C ASN A 253 17.72 73.30 37.45
N LYS A 254 17.27 72.12 37.90
CA LYS A 254 16.94 71.00 37.01
C LYS A 254 15.81 71.29 36.01
N ASN A 255 15.08 72.40 36.15
CA ASN A 255 14.05 72.80 35.20
C ASN A 255 14.62 73.52 33.97
N ASN A 256 15.90 73.92 33.99
CA ASN A 256 16.56 74.57 32.87
C ASN A 256 17.21 73.54 31.95
N LEU A 257 16.69 73.43 30.72
CA LEU A 257 17.15 72.51 29.69
C LEU A 257 17.91 73.30 28.62
N THR A 258 19.20 73.00 28.42
CA THR A 258 19.98 73.57 27.32
C THR A 258 19.74 72.73 26.07
N ALA A 259 19.20 73.37 25.03
CA ALA A 259 18.99 72.78 23.72
C ALA A 259 20.09 73.19 22.73
N SER A 260 20.27 72.43 21.65
CA SER A 260 21.20 72.79 20.57
C SER A 260 20.79 74.08 19.84
N SER A 261 19.50 74.41 19.83
CA SER A 261 18.92 75.64 19.28
C SER A 261 17.57 75.92 19.94
N ALA A 262 17.17 77.18 19.99
CA ALA A 262 15.81 77.59 20.37
C ALA A 262 14.82 77.59 19.20
N GLY A 263 15.27 77.28 17.99
CA GLY A 263 14.49 77.37 16.76
C GLY A 263 15.20 78.17 15.67
N ARG A 264 14.74 78.02 14.42
CA ARG A 264 15.28 78.75 13.27
C ARG A 264 14.76 80.19 13.19
N ASP A 265 13.50 80.37 13.56
CA ASP A 265 12.77 81.65 13.50
C ASP A 265 11.64 81.68 14.54
N ASP A 266 10.91 82.80 14.58
CA ASP A 266 9.80 83.01 15.50
C ASP A 266 8.59 82.10 15.22
N LEU A 267 8.44 81.44 14.06
CA LEU A 267 7.29 80.57 13.78
C LEU A 267 7.60 79.10 14.10
N LEU A 268 8.79 78.64 13.71
CA LEU A 268 9.27 77.26 13.86
C LEU A 268 10.15 77.06 15.10
N GLY A 269 10.24 78.07 15.97
CA GLY A 269 10.97 78.01 17.24
C GLY A 269 10.13 77.67 18.47
N PHE A 270 10.83 77.47 19.58
CA PHE A 270 10.24 77.26 20.90
C PHE A 270 9.87 78.62 21.52
N LYS A 271 8.67 78.69 22.09
CA LYS A 271 8.16 79.87 22.80
C LYS A 271 7.67 79.52 24.19
N THR A 272 7.63 80.53 25.05
CA THR A 272 6.88 80.48 26.30
C THR A 272 5.45 79.99 26.05
N GLY A 273 4.98 79.07 26.88
CA GLY A 273 3.67 78.46 26.79
C GLY A 273 3.57 77.26 25.84
N ASN A 274 4.58 76.99 25.00
CA ASN A 274 4.57 75.80 24.16
C ASN A 274 4.65 74.52 25.00
N TRP A 275 3.97 73.48 24.52
CA TRP A 275 4.12 72.14 25.03
C TRP A 275 5.27 71.44 24.31
N ILE A 276 6.09 70.75 25.10
CA ILE A 276 7.20 69.96 24.60
C ILE A 276 7.10 68.53 25.12
N GLU A 277 7.63 67.62 24.32
CA GLU A 277 7.84 66.23 24.71
C GLU A 277 9.33 65.96 24.81
N LEU A 278 9.73 65.47 25.99
CA LEU A 278 11.09 65.01 26.25
C LEU A 278 11.15 63.52 25.91
N ILE A 279 11.98 63.18 24.92
CA ILE A 279 12.15 61.82 24.42
C ILE A 279 13.63 61.45 24.30
N ASN A 280 13.90 60.16 24.19
CA ASN A 280 15.21 59.60 23.91
C ASN A 280 15.08 58.35 23.03
N ASP A 281 16.18 57.66 22.75
CA ASP A 281 16.17 56.45 21.92
C ASP A 281 15.33 55.30 22.50
N ASP A 282 15.25 55.17 23.83
CA ASP A 282 14.46 54.12 24.47
C ASP A 282 12.96 54.35 24.25
N ASN A 283 12.50 55.61 24.20
CA ASN A 283 11.10 55.91 23.84
C ASN A 283 10.75 55.40 22.44
N ASP A 284 11.62 55.67 21.46
CA ASP A 284 11.42 55.26 20.07
C ASP A 284 11.50 53.73 19.91
N LEU A 285 12.47 53.09 20.59
CA LEU A 285 12.76 51.66 20.45
C LEU A 285 11.79 50.75 21.21
N LEU A 286 11.16 51.26 22.26
CA LEU A 286 10.19 50.51 23.08
C LEU A 286 8.74 50.90 22.80
N GLY A 287 8.51 51.87 21.91
CA GLY A 287 7.17 52.39 21.62
C GLY A 287 6.50 53.02 22.85
N THR A 288 7.28 53.67 23.72
CA THR A 288 6.75 54.29 24.96
C THR A 288 6.64 55.80 24.80
N PRO A 289 5.58 56.43 25.37
CA PRO A 289 5.41 57.86 25.25
C PRO A 289 6.48 58.64 26.02
N GLY A 290 6.82 59.83 25.52
CA GLY A 290 7.72 60.75 26.21
C GLY A 290 7.06 61.48 27.37
N ILE A 291 7.83 62.34 28.04
CA ILE A 291 7.31 63.20 29.10
C ILE A 291 6.80 64.50 28.48
N LEU A 292 5.53 64.84 28.69
CA LEU A 292 4.96 66.12 28.26
C LEU A 292 5.11 67.17 29.36
N VAL A 293 5.55 68.38 28.99
CA VAL A 293 5.67 69.51 29.90
C VAL A 293 5.57 70.83 29.15
N GLN A 294 5.06 71.87 29.80
CA GLN A 294 4.96 73.22 29.23
C GLN A 294 6.24 74.03 29.50
N LEU A 295 6.57 74.94 28.59
CA LEU A 295 7.67 75.90 28.77
C LEU A 295 7.21 77.16 29.52
N LEU A 296 7.88 77.50 30.62
CA LEU A 296 7.70 78.77 31.33
C LEU A 296 8.41 79.92 30.62
N THR A 297 9.66 79.70 30.19
CA THR A 297 10.46 80.72 29.51
C THR A 297 11.42 80.09 28.52
N VAL A 298 11.74 80.85 27.47
CA VAL A 298 12.79 80.54 26.50
C VAL A 298 13.76 81.71 26.48
N ASN A 299 15.02 81.48 26.86
CA ASN A 299 16.06 82.50 26.89
C ASN A 299 17.31 82.01 26.17
N GLY A 300 17.50 82.48 24.92
CA GLY A 300 18.44 81.85 24.00
C GLY A 300 18.17 80.36 23.90
N ASN A 301 19.21 79.54 23.98
CA ASN A 301 19.12 78.08 23.91
C ASN A 301 18.68 77.40 25.23
N VAL A 302 18.31 78.16 26.25
CA VAL A 302 17.85 77.60 27.54
C VAL A 302 16.33 77.62 27.58
N LEU A 303 15.74 76.42 27.60
CA LEU A 303 14.31 76.16 27.73
C LEU A 303 13.99 75.84 29.19
N THR A 304 13.19 76.66 29.85
CA THR A 304 12.78 76.43 31.25
C THR A 304 11.40 75.80 31.29
N ILE A 305 11.30 74.60 31.86
CA ILE A 305 10.03 73.87 31.99
C ILE A 305 9.22 74.29 33.21
N ASP A 306 7.90 74.15 33.14
CA ASP A 306 7.00 74.27 34.29
C ASP A 306 6.83 72.92 35.00
N PRO A 307 7.45 72.70 36.17
CA PRO A 307 7.33 71.44 36.89
C PRO A 307 5.89 71.11 37.31
N ALA A 308 5.00 72.08 37.42
CA ALA A 308 3.59 71.84 37.76
C ALA A 308 2.79 71.21 36.62
N THR A 309 3.33 71.24 35.39
CA THR A 309 2.68 70.69 34.18
C THR A 309 3.28 69.37 33.72
N ILE A 310 4.26 68.82 34.45
CA ILE A 310 4.92 67.57 34.09
C ILE A 310 3.88 66.44 34.06
N LYS A 311 3.81 65.78 32.91
CA LYS A 311 3.06 64.56 32.67
C LYS A 311 4.05 63.48 32.24
N ASP A 312 4.50 62.69 33.20
CA ASP A 312 5.36 61.52 32.98
C ASP A 312 4.48 60.25 32.99
N PRO A 313 4.29 59.58 31.83
CA PRO A 313 3.51 58.35 31.75
C PRO A 313 4.11 57.19 32.55
N GLN A 314 5.44 57.16 32.75
CA GLN A 314 6.13 56.10 33.49
C GLN A 314 6.13 56.37 35.00
N ASN A 315 6.11 57.65 35.41
CA ASN A 315 6.06 58.06 36.80
C ASN A 315 4.97 59.12 37.05
N PRO A 316 3.68 58.73 37.11
CA PRO A 316 2.59 59.65 37.36
C PRO A 316 2.80 60.47 38.64
N GLY A 317 2.74 61.80 38.53
CA GLY A 317 2.98 62.73 39.65
C GLY A 317 4.44 63.16 39.83
N ALA A 318 5.34 62.82 38.90
CA ALA A 318 6.69 63.36 38.89
C ALA A 318 6.71 64.90 38.92
N VAL A 319 7.54 65.46 39.79
CA VAL A 319 7.74 66.92 39.94
C VAL A 319 9.06 67.41 39.34
N ALA A 320 9.83 66.50 38.74
CA ALA A 320 11.10 66.78 38.10
C ALA A 320 11.35 65.77 36.97
N VAL A 321 12.14 66.18 35.98
CA VAL A 321 12.59 65.33 34.87
C VAL A 321 14.09 65.07 34.97
N THR A 322 14.55 63.93 34.47
CA THR A 322 15.98 63.58 34.46
C THR A 322 16.45 63.27 33.05
N ILE A 323 17.61 63.79 32.67
CA ILE A 323 18.24 63.48 31.39
C ILE A 323 19.09 62.20 31.48
N ASN A 324 18.98 61.32 30.49
CA ASN A 324 19.99 60.30 30.24
C ASN A 324 20.82 60.70 29.00
N PRO A 325 22.02 61.27 29.18
CA PRO A 325 22.82 61.77 28.05
C PRO A 325 23.33 60.66 27.12
N ALA A 326 23.33 59.41 27.57
CA ALA A 326 23.82 58.28 26.78
C ALA A 326 22.80 57.75 25.75
N LYS A 327 21.58 58.31 25.71
CA LYS A 327 20.44 57.81 24.92
C LYS A 327 19.90 58.82 23.90
N ASN A 328 20.74 59.75 23.45
CA ASN A 328 20.35 60.82 22.52
C ASN A 328 19.07 61.55 22.94
N PRO A 329 19.07 62.26 24.08
CA PRO A 329 17.88 62.98 24.54
C PRO A 329 17.53 64.13 23.59
N ARG A 330 16.23 64.30 23.33
CA ARG A 330 15.67 65.26 22.37
C ARG A 330 14.44 65.95 22.96
N ILE A 331 14.17 67.15 22.46
CA ILE A 331 13.00 67.97 22.84
C ILE A 331 12.20 68.24 21.57
N ARG A 332 10.96 67.75 21.52
CA ARG A 332 10.04 67.96 20.40
C ARG A 332 8.91 68.89 20.81
N ARG A 333 8.57 69.85 19.94
CA ARG A 333 7.43 70.76 20.15
C ARG A 333 6.12 70.08 19.73
N TRP A 334 5.05 70.36 20.47
CA TRP A 334 3.67 70.01 20.13
C TRP A 334 2.78 71.26 20.23
N ASP A 335 1.77 71.33 19.37
CA ASP A 335 0.81 72.44 19.32
C ASP A 335 -0.41 72.18 20.22
N SER A 336 -0.65 70.91 20.58
CA SER A 336 -1.70 70.54 21.53
C SER A 336 -1.42 71.06 22.95
N LEU A 337 -2.50 71.33 23.70
CA LEU A 337 -2.44 71.72 25.11
C LEU A 337 -2.18 70.51 26.03
N GLY A 338 -0.99 69.93 25.89
CA GLY A 338 -0.61 68.65 26.50
C GLY A 338 -1.27 67.48 25.77
N ASP A 339 -1.53 66.39 26.51
CA ASP A 339 -2.30 65.27 26.00
C ASP A 339 -3.82 65.49 26.18
N ILE A 340 -4.56 65.23 25.11
CA ILE A 340 -5.98 65.49 24.98
C ILE A 340 -6.71 64.14 24.95
N LYS A 341 -7.82 64.01 25.67
CA LYS A 341 -8.66 62.80 25.60
C LYS A 341 -9.36 62.70 24.25
N LEU A 342 -9.47 61.49 23.73
CA LEU A 342 -10.24 61.21 22.51
C LEU A 342 -11.74 61.52 22.76
N ASN A 343 -12.50 61.73 21.68
CA ASN A 343 -13.93 62.04 21.73
C ASN A 343 -14.72 60.88 22.36
N THR A 344 -15.81 61.23 23.05
CA THR A 344 -16.64 60.27 23.80
C THR A 344 -17.69 59.55 22.94
N ALA A 345 -18.02 60.08 21.75
CA ALA A 345 -18.98 59.51 20.81
C ALA A 345 -18.54 59.75 19.36
N ASN A 346 -18.95 58.87 18.43
CA ASN A 346 -18.56 58.98 17.01
C ASN A 346 -19.17 60.22 16.33
N SER A 347 -20.21 60.83 16.91
CA SER A 347 -20.79 62.10 16.44
C SER A 347 -20.05 63.33 16.94
N THR A 348 -19.12 63.18 17.89
CA THR A 348 -18.42 64.31 18.54
C THR A 348 -17.10 64.56 17.82
N TRP A 349 -17.02 65.69 17.13
CA TRP A 349 -15.78 66.19 16.54
C TRP A 349 -14.98 67.00 17.56
N LEU A 350 -13.66 66.93 17.44
CA LEU A 350 -12.72 67.68 18.27
C LEU A 350 -11.99 68.68 17.38
N GLU A 351 -12.10 69.96 17.73
CA GLU A 351 -11.34 71.03 17.09
C GLU A 351 -9.88 70.96 17.50
N LEU A 352 -8.99 71.01 16.50
CA LEU A 352 -7.55 71.17 16.72
C LEU A 352 -7.21 72.66 16.79
N GLU A 353 -7.41 73.37 15.68
CA GLU A 353 -7.32 74.82 15.52
C GLU A 353 -7.82 75.23 14.12
N ASP A 354 -8.13 76.52 13.93
CA ASP A 354 -8.35 77.17 12.61
C ASP A 354 -9.31 76.40 11.67
N GLY A 355 -10.35 75.80 12.26
CA GLY A 355 -11.39 75.04 11.56
C GLY A 355 -11.02 73.60 11.19
N VAL A 356 -9.86 73.08 11.61
CA VAL A 356 -9.50 71.67 11.44
C VAL A 356 -10.07 70.85 12.59
N GLU A 357 -10.88 69.85 12.26
CA GLU A 357 -11.48 68.94 13.24
C GLU A 357 -11.15 67.48 12.96
N VAL A 358 -11.09 66.69 14.04
CA VAL A 358 -10.92 65.24 13.96
C VAL A 358 -11.96 64.48 14.77
N ASN A 359 -12.19 63.23 14.39
CA ASN A 359 -13.10 62.33 15.06
C ASN A 359 -12.53 60.92 15.12
N PHE A 360 -12.37 60.38 16.31
CA PHE A 360 -11.89 59.02 16.54
C PHE A 360 -13.05 58.05 16.73
N VAL A 361 -12.93 56.87 16.12
CA VAL A 361 -13.91 55.80 16.21
C VAL A 361 -13.58 54.88 17.39
N GLU A 362 -14.56 54.15 17.91
CA GLU A 362 -14.30 53.11 18.92
C GLU A 362 -13.30 52.06 18.39
N GLY A 363 -12.29 51.74 19.19
CA GLY A 363 -11.22 50.79 18.83
C GLY A 363 -10.02 50.95 19.77
N SER A 364 -9.06 50.03 19.66
CA SER A 364 -7.79 50.07 20.40
C SER A 364 -6.80 51.02 19.73
N TYR A 365 -6.07 51.77 20.54
CA TYR A 365 -5.07 52.74 20.09
C TYR A 365 -3.73 52.45 20.77
N LYS A 366 -2.64 52.47 20.01
CA LYS A 366 -1.27 52.28 20.52
C LYS A 366 -0.51 53.61 20.47
N THR A 367 0.43 53.76 21.39
CA THR A 367 1.33 54.92 21.41
C THR A 367 2.04 55.05 20.07
N GLY A 368 2.06 56.26 19.52
CA GLY A 368 2.72 56.54 18.25
C GLY A 368 1.86 56.26 17.02
N ASP A 369 0.66 55.69 17.15
CA ASP A 369 -0.34 55.70 16.07
C ASP A 369 -0.59 57.14 15.64
N TYR A 370 -0.58 57.41 14.34
CA TYR A 370 -0.77 58.77 13.85
C TYR A 370 -1.49 58.84 12.52
N TRP A 371 -2.03 60.03 12.24
CA TRP A 371 -2.63 60.40 10.97
C TRP A 371 -2.03 61.72 10.49
N LEU A 372 -1.96 61.86 9.17
CA LEU A 372 -1.52 63.08 8.51
C LEU A 372 -2.70 63.75 7.80
N ILE A 373 -2.88 65.04 8.01
CA ILE A 373 -3.98 65.83 7.45
C ILE A 373 -3.36 67.04 6.73
N PRO A 374 -3.15 66.98 5.41
CA PRO A 374 -2.69 68.14 4.66
C PRO A 374 -3.78 69.20 4.61
N ALA A 375 -3.53 70.41 5.12
CA ALA A 375 -4.44 71.54 5.03
C ALA A 375 -3.94 72.54 3.97
N ARG A 376 -4.86 73.07 3.16
CA ARG A 376 -4.54 73.94 2.03
C ARG A 376 -5.34 75.24 2.06
N THR A 377 -4.63 76.36 2.13
CA THR A 377 -5.24 77.69 2.08
C THR A 377 -5.94 77.94 0.75
N ALA A 378 -5.39 77.44 -0.36
CA ALA A 378 -5.96 77.64 -1.69
C ALA A 378 -7.37 77.05 -1.85
N THR A 379 -7.68 75.97 -1.14
CA THR A 379 -9.02 75.35 -1.13
C THR A 379 -9.83 75.71 0.12
N ALA A 380 -9.21 76.38 1.10
CA ALA A 380 -9.77 76.60 2.44
C ALA A 380 -10.32 75.28 3.06
N ASP A 381 -9.62 74.17 2.84
CA ASP A 381 -10.05 72.83 3.26
C ASP A 381 -8.85 71.91 3.55
N VAL A 382 -9.13 70.76 4.17
CA VAL A 382 -8.18 69.65 4.34
C VAL A 382 -8.29 68.65 3.20
N GLU A 383 -7.15 68.13 2.75
CA GLU A 383 -7.07 67.04 1.78
C GLU A 383 -7.39 65.69 2.47
N TRP A 384 -8.65 65.46 2.82
CA TRP A 384 -9.14 64.20 3.42
C TRP A 384 -10.19 63.54 2.50
N PRO A 385 -9.77 62.82 1.44
CA PRO A 385 -10.68 62.32 0.40
C PRO A 385 -11.54 61.12 0.83
N PHE A 386 -11.57 60.80 2.12
CA PHE A 386 -12.16 59.58 2.65
C PHE A 386 -13.55 59.83 3.21
N THR A 387 -14.49 58.97 2.84
CA THR A 387 -15.86 58.96 3.41
C THR A 387 -15.98 58.07 4.64
N THR A 388 -14.98 57.24 4.92
CA THR A 388 -14.89 56.36 6.08
C THR A 388 -13.65 56.69 6.91
N ALA A 389 -13.71 56.39 8.21
CA ALA A 389 -12.56 56.55 9.10
C ALA A 389 -11.38 55.70 8.62
N GLN A 390 -10.17 56.27 8.70
CA GLN A 390 -8.94 55.66 8.22
C GLN A 390 -8.11 55.07 9.37
N PRO A 391 -7.44 53.92 9.16
CA PRO A 391 -6.47 53.40 10.11
C PRO A 391 -5.24 54.32 10.24
N PRO A 392 -4.47 54.21 11.32
CA PRO A 392 -3.27 55.04 11.50
C PRO A 392 -2.18 54.70 10.48
N ASN A 393 -1.42 55.71 10.06
CA ASN A 393 -0.16 55.61 9.31
C ASN A 393 1.04 55.21 10.19
N GLY A 394 0.76 54.70 11.41
CA GLY A 394 1.71 54.39 12.47
C GLY A 394 2.88 53.51 12.04
N VAL A 395 3.88 53.39 12.91
CA VAL A 395 4.99 52.45 12.70
C VAL A 395 4.42 51.04 12.59
N LYS A 396 4.61 50.41 11.43
CA LYS A 396 4.18 49.02 11.21
C LYS A 396 5.26 48.10 11.76
N HIS A 397 4.85 47.26 12.70
CA HIS A 397 5.67 46.20 13.26
C HIS A 397 5.34 44.89 12.55
N HIS A 398 6.37 44.14 12.21
CA HIS A 398 6.33 42.86 11.52
C HIS A 398 6.95 41.81 12.42
N TYR A 399 6.36 40.61 12.45
CA TYR A 399 6.71 39.60 13.44
C TYR A 399 7.02 38.26 12.79
N ALA A 400 8.07 37.59 13.30
CA ALA A 400 8.39 36.22 12.91
C ALA A 400 8.73 35.37 14.13
N GLN A 401 8.21 34.14 14.18
CA GLN A 401 8.60 33.18 15.22
C GLN A 401 9.99 32.64 14.91
N LEU A 402 10.90 32.69 15.89
CA LEU A 402 12.28 32.21 15.73
C LEU A 402 12.50 30.87 16.40
N ALA A 403 12.05 30.69 17.63
CA ALA A 403 12.28 29.45 18.38
C ALA A 403 11.28 29.24 19.51
N ILE A 404 11.16 27.98 19.95
CA ILE A 404 10.48 27.63 21.20
C ILE A 404 11.50 27.07 22.17
N ALA A 405 11.61 27.67 23.35
CA ALA A 405 12.56 27.25 24.37
C ALA A 405 11.87 26.98 25.71
N ASN A 406 12.35 25.96 26.41
CA ASN A 406 11.88 25.60 27.75
C ASN A 406 12.91 26.05 28.78
N LEU A 407 12.51 26.93 29.69
CA LEU A 407 13.30 27.28 30.85
C LEU A 407 13.02 26.27 31.96
N THR A 408 14.05 25.56 32.42
CA THR A 408 13.97 24.53 33.46
C THR A 408 14.84 24.91 34.65
N ALA A 409 14.66 24.23 35.79
CA ALA A 409 15.47 24.46 36.99
C ALA A 409 16.05 23.15 37.59
N PRO A 410 16.79 22.33 36.82
CA PRO A 410 17.40 21.12 37.35
C PRO A 410 18.36 21.46 38.51
N GLY A 411 18.12 20.87 39.69
CA GLY A 411 18.91 21.16 40.89
C GLY A 411 18.81 22.61 41.41
N GLY A 412 17.77 23.36 41.00
CA GLY A 412 17.54 24.74 41.45
C GLY A 412 18.29 25.82 40.66
N ILE A 413 19.00 25.45 39.58
CA ILE A 413 19.71 26.39 38.69
C ILE A 413 18.89 26.54 37.41
N LEU A 414 18.53 27.77 37.05
CA LEU A 414 17.80 28.06 35.81
C LEU A 414 18.68 27.73 34.59
N SER A 415 18.13 26.93 33.69
CA SER A 415 18.77 26.56 32.43
C SER A 415 17.78 26.37 31.29
N TRP A 416 18.13 26.92 30.12
CA TRP A 416 17.43 26.67 28.88
C TRP A 416 17.72 25.27 28.36
N ALA A 417 16.67 24.49 28.09
CA ALA A 417 16.79 23.32 27.24
C ALA A 417 17.10 23.76 25.80
N GLN A 418 17.60 22.84 24.96
CA GLN A 418 17.85 23.13 23.56
C GLN A 418 16.57 23.65 22.88
N PRO A 419 16.56 24.89 22.36
CA PRO A 419 15.41 25.46 21.69
C PRO A 419 15.08 24.66 20.43
N SER A 420 13.80 24.52 20.14
CA SER A 420 13.33 24.11 18.83
C SER A 420 13.45 25.31 17.89
N ASP A 421 14.22 25.16 16.82
CA ASP A 421 14.31 26.17 15.76
C ASP A 421 13.00 26.19 14.97
N CYS A 422 12.41 27.38 14.84
CA CYS A 422 11.17 27.60 14.10
C CYS A 422 11.39 28.49 12.86
N ARG A 423 12.63 28.84 12.53
CA ARG A 423 12.97 29.63 11.36
C ARG A 423 12.74 28.80 10.09
N HIS A 424 12.00 29.36 9.12
CA HIS A 424 11.94 28.77 7.78
C HIS A 424 13.22 29.08 7.03
N LEU A 425 14.04 28.08 6.78
CA LEU A 425 15.27 28.26 6.02
C LEU A 425 14.97 28.03 4.54
N PHE A 426 15.44 28.94 3.68
CA PHE A 426 15.25 28.83 2.24
C PHE A 426 16.58 28.88 1.49
N PRO A 427 16.81 27.97 0.51
CA PRO A 427 17.91 28.12 -0.42
C PRO A 427 17.58 29.20 -1.47
N PRO A 428 18.58 29.69 -2.23
CA PRO A 428 18.30 30.49 -3.42
C PRO A 428 17.24 29.81 -4.32
N LEU A 429 16.39 30.58 -5.02
CA LEU A 429 15.36 30.02 -5.91
C LEU A 429 15.91 29.02 -6.95
N THR A 430 17.16 29.22 -7.39
CA THR A 430 17.87 28.33 -8.30
C THR A 430 18.34 27.01 -7.67
N GLU A 431 18.17 26.87 -6.36
CA GLU A 431 18.56 25.72 -5.54
C GLU A 431 17.37 25.13 -4.75
N LEU A 432 16.15 25.61 -5.01
CA LEU A 432 14.94 25.04 -4.42
C LEU A 432 14.69 23.64 -5.01
N THR A 433 15.18 22.61 -4.32
CA THR A 433 15.01 21.21 -4.72
C THR A 433 13.85 20.56 -3.99
N SER A 434 13.17 19.64 -4.66
CA SER A 434 12.13 18.81 -4.05
C SER A 434 12.42 17.34 -4.29
N LEU A 435 12.01 16.52 -3.33
CA LEU A 435 12.06 15.07 -3.40
C LEU A 435 10.78 14.52 -4.04
N TYR A 436 10.92 13.69 -5.07
CA TYR A 436 9.83 13.06 -5.80
C TYR A 436 9.92 11.54 -5.71
N TYR A 437 8.78 10.86 -5.59
CA TYR A 437 8.72 9.43 -5.82
C TYR A 437 9.02 9.11 -7.29
N ALA A 438 9.96 8.21 -7.54
CA ALA A 438 10.34 7.81 -8.90
C ALA A 438 10.00 6.34 -9.23
N GLY A 439 9.95 5.44 -8.24
CA GLY A 439 9.58 4.04 -8.46
C GLY A 439 10.08 3.07 -7.37
N GLY A 440 9.67 1.81 -7.45
CA GLY A 440 10.13 0.75 -6.53
C GLY A 440 9.28 0.54 -5.27
N ASP A 441 8.11 1.17 -5.16
CA ASP A 441 7.16 0.91 -4.08
C ASP A 441 6.28 -0.33 -4.33
N GLY A 442 5.69 -0.88 -3.27
CA GLY A 442 4.67 -1.95 -3.33
C GLY A 442 5.20 -3.32 -3.75
N GLN A 443 6.50 -3.56 -3.59
CA GLN A 443 7.14 -4.80 -4.01
C GLN A 443 6.99 -5.91 -2.96
N GLU A 444 7.12 -7.16 -3.41
CA GLU A 444 7.10 -8.33 -2.55
C GLU A 444 8.38 -9.17 -2.69
N ALA A 445 8.80 -9.78 -1.58
CA ALA A 445 9.87 -10.78 -1.58
C ALA A 445 9.70 -11.76 -0.42
N MET A 446 10.39 -12.90 -0.49
CA MET A 446 10.44 -13.84 0.64
C MET A 446 11.16 -13.19 1.84
N PRO A 447 10.83 -13.59 3.08
CA PRO A 447 11.55 -13.14 4.27
C PRO A 447 13.06 -13.41 4.15
N GLY A 448 13.88 -12.39 4.39
CA GLY A 448 15.34 -12.47 4.22
C GLY A 448 15.88 -12.22 2.81
N ASN A 449 15.02 -12.03 1.80
CA ASN A 449 15.44 -11.80 0.40
C ASN A 449 15.40 -10.32 0.01
N ALA A 450 16.21 -9.98 -0.99
CA ALA A 450 16.21 -8.67 -1.64
C ALA A 450 14.92 -8.44 -2.44
N LEU A 451 14.39 -7.21 -2.40
CA LEU A 451 13.35 -6.78 -3.31
C LEU A 451 13.85 -6.86 -4.77
N PRO A 452 12.98 -7.21 -5.74
CA PRO A 452 13.38 -7.35 -7.14
C PRO A 452 13.95 -6.07 -7.77
N ASN A 453 13.46 -4.89 -7.36
CA ASN A 453 13.93 -3.58 -7.82
C ASN A 453 14.37 -2.71 -6.65
N THR A 454 15.27 -1.77 -6.94
CA THR A 454 15.66 -0.71 -6.01
C THR A 454 14.52 0.27 -5.74
N LEU A 455 14.51 0.84 -4.54
CA LEU A 455 13.68 1.98 -4.18
C LEU A 455 14.26 3.23 -4.84
N LYS A 456 13.43 4.00 -5.54
CA LYS A 456 13.88 5.13 -6.36
C LYS A 456 13.16 6.41 -5.98
N VAL A 457 13.93 7.45 -5.70
CA VAL A 457 13.45 8.82 -5.57
C VAL A 457 14.22 9.73 -6.53
N GLY A 458 13.54 10.75 -7.03
CA GLY A 458 14.11 11.81 -7.85
C GLY A 458 14.30 13.09 -7.05
N VAL A 459 15.42 13.78 -7.21
CA VAL A 459 15.61 15.14 -6.72
C VAL A 459 15.65 16.07 -7.92
N ALA A 460 14.79 17.08 -7.91
CA ALA A 460 14.73 18.06 -8.98
C ALA A 460 14.51 19.47 -8.44
N ASN A 461 15.07 20.46 -9.13
CA ASN A 461 14.63 21.85 -9.02
C ASN A 461 13.59 22.10 -10.12
N GLY A 462 12.32 22.15 -9.73
CA GLY A 462 11.19 22.22 -10.65
C GLY A 462 11.17 21.02 -11.61
N ARG A 463 11.54 21.22 -12.88
CA ARG A 463 11.61 20.16 -13.90
C ARG A 463 13.03 19.69 -14.20
N LEU A 464 14.04 20.30 -13.58
CA LEU A 464 15.44 20.02 -13.85
C LEU A 464 15.98 19.02 -12.82
N ALA A 465 16.44 17.87 -13.30
CA ALA A 465 17.09 16.86 -12.49
C ALA A 465 18.35 17.43 -11.80
N VAL A 466 18.49 17.18 -10.50
CA VAL A 466 19.65 17.62 -9.71
C VAL A 466 20.58 16.44 -9.51
N SER A 467 21.80 16.53 -10.04
CA SER A 467 22.84 15.51 -9.87
C SER A 467 23.65 15.76 -8.60
N GLY A 468 23.98 14.70 -7.86
CA GLY A 468 24.82 14.76 -6.66
C GLY A 468 24.10 15.15 -5.37
N ALA A 469 22.78 15.27 -5.37
CA ALA A 469 21.99 15.52 -4.16
C ALA A 469 21.97 14.26 -3.28
N ASN A 470 22.12 14.42 -1.96
CA ASN A 470 22.21 13.29 -1.03
C ASN A 470 20.83 12.93 -0.47
N VAL A 471 20.45 11.66 -0.58
CA VAL A 471 19.20 11.11 -0.06
C VAL A 471 19.52 10.05 1.00
N LYS A 472 18.84 10.13 2.13
CA LYS A 472 18.90 9.16 3.22
C LYS A 472 17.69 8.22 3.18
N PHE A 473 17.95 6.93 3.03
CA PHE A 473 17.00 5.84 3.22
C PHE A 473 17.14 5.26 4.63
N GLU A 474 16.01 5.03 5.31
CA GLU A 474 15.95 4.52 6.68
C GLU A 474 14.81 3.49 6.79
N ILE A 475 15.11 2.30 7.30
CA ILE A 475 14.10 1.27 7.58
C ILE A 475 13.32 1.70 8.82
N LEU A 476 12.02 1.95 8.67
CA LEU A 476 11.14 2.29 9.79
C LEU A 476 10.66 1.03 10.51
N THR A 477 10.23 0.03 9.75
CA THR A 477 9.61 -1.22 10.26
C THR A 477 9.93 -2.40 9.34
N GLY A 478 9.85 -3.64 9.83
CA GLY A 478 10.15 -4.84 9.04
C GLY A 478 11.63 -5.31 9.01
N GLY A 479 12.56 -4.46 9.46
CA GLY A 479 13.98 -4.78 9.58
C GLY A 479 14.68 -5.07 8.24
N GLY A 480 15.80 -5.82 8.31
CA GLY A 480 16.60 -6.16 7.13
C GLY A 480 17.81 -5.25 6.92
N THR A 481 18.27 -5.13 5.68
CA THR A 481 19.46 -4.32 5.33
C THR A 481 19.23 -3.49 4.05
N LEU A 482 19.80 -2.29 4.03
CA LEU A 482 19.82 -1.41 2.86
C LEU A 482 21.12 -1.62 2.06
N SER A 483 21.10 -1.27 0.78
CA SER A 483 22.27 -1.25 -0.09
C SER A 483 22.31 0.09 -0.84
N PRO A 484 23.23 1.01 -0.50
CA PRO A 484 24.33 0.86 0.47
C PRO A 484 23.86 0.76 1.94
N ALA A 485 24.65 0.12 2.80
CA ALA A 485 24.27 -0.22 4.18
C ALA A 485 23.95 0.97 5.08
N ASN A 486 24.59 2.13 4.84
CA ASN A 486 24.28 3.37 5.55
C ASN A 486 23.02 4.07 5.01
N GLY A 487 22.40 3.56 3.94
CA GLY A 487 21.24 4.16 3.28
C GLY A 487 21.49 5.53 2.67
N LEU A 488 22.75 5.98 2.54
CA LEU A 488 23.08 7.29 2.00
C LEU A 488 23.44 7.15 0.52
N VAL A 489 22.65 7.75 -0.36
CA VAL A 489 22.80 7.64 -1.82
C VAL A 489 22.75 9.03 -2.44
N SER A 490 23.71 9.34 -3.32
CA SER A 490 23.68 10.57 -4.11
C SER A 490 22.95 10.34 -5.44
N THR A 491 22.20 11.33 -5.92
CA THR A 491 21.52 11.27 -7.20
C THR A 491 22.49 11.22 -8.38
N GLY A 492 22.15 10.44 -9.41
CA GLY A 492 22.90 10.41 -10.68
C GLY A 492 22.59 11.61 -11.60
N PRO A 493 23.12 11.63 -12.83
CA PRO A 493 22.89 12.70 -13.81
C PRO A 493 21.42 12.89 -14.22
N ASN A 494 20.59 11.87 -14.03
CA ASN A 494 19.15 11.89 -14.25
C ASN A 494 18.35 12.37 -13.01
N GLY A 495 19.04 12.75 -11.93
CA GLY A 495 18.44 13.20 -10.68
C GLY A 495 17.87 12.06 -9.82
N ILE A 496 18.13 10.79 -10.14
CA ILE A 496 17.57 9.64 -9.42
C ILE A 496 18.60 9.08 -8.43
N ALA A 497 18.16 8.87 -7.18
CA ALA A 497 18.86 8.08 -6.17
C ALA A 497 18.17 6.73 -6.01
N GLU A 498 18.96 5.65 -6.00
CA GLU A 498 18.47 4.27 -5.93
C GLU A 498 19.05 3.53 -4.72
N CYS A 499 18.19 2.88 -3.94
CA CYS A 499 18.59 2.11 -2.76
C CYS A 499 17.99 0.70 -2.81
N GLY A 500 18.82 -0.33 -2.70
CA GLY A 500 18.37 -1.71 -2.57
C GLY A 500 17.89 -2.00 -1.15
N TRP A 501 16.87 -2.84 -1.00
CA TRP A 501 16.38 -3.26 0.31
C TRP A 501 16.21 -4.78 0.36
N THR A 502 16.89 -5.41 1.32
CA THR A 502 16.71 -6.82 1.68
C THR A 502 15.83 -6.89 2.91
N LEU A 503 14.69 -7.56 2.78
CA LEU A 503 13.68 -7.62 3.84
C LEU A 503 14.20 -8.42 5.04
N GLY A 504 13.73 -8.09 6.25
CA GLY A 504 14.01 -8.88 7.45
C GLY A 504 13.40 -10.28 7.38
N ALA A 505 13.78 -11.15 8.32
CA ALA A 505 13.21 -12.50 8.44
C ALA A 505 12.03 -12.60 9.43
N ASN A 506 11.69 -11.50 10.11
CA ASN A 506 10.68 -11.49 11.18
C ASN A 506 9.26 -11.31 10.60
N THR A 507 8.63 -12.41 10.22
CA THR A 507 7.32 -12.45 9.55
C THR A 507 6.08 -11.96 10.32
N PRO A 508 6.06 -11.88 11.68
CA PRO A 508 4.94 -11.28 12.41
C PRO A 508 4.76 -9.76 12.21
N ASP A 509 5.82 -9.04 11.84
CA ASP A 509 5.73 -7.60 11.54
C ASP A 509 5.38 -7.41 10.05
N LEU A 510 4.08 -7.38 9.74
CA LEU A 510 3.60 -7.24 8.37
C LEU A 510 3.77 -5.83 7.80
N LYS A 511 4.18 -4.85 8.61
CA LYS A 511 4.45 -3.49 8.15
C LYS A 511 5.92 -3.40 7.77
N LEU A 512 6.23 -3.49 6.48
CA LEU A 512 7.58 -3.29 5.98
C LEU A 512 7.64 -1.89 5.37
N GLN A 513 8.39 -0.97 5.98
CA GLN A 513 8.49 0.41 5.51
C GLN A 513 9.92 0.94 5.49
N VAL A 514 10.28 1.61 4.39
CA VAL A 514 11.50 2.41 4.26
C VAL A 514 11.12 3.85 3.95
N LYS A 515 11.71 4.78 4.69
CA LYS A 515 11.59 6.23 4.50
C LYS A 515 12.76 6.75 3.69
N ALA A 516 12.52 7.55 2.67
CA ALA A 516 13.54 8.34 1.99
C ALA A 516 13.36 9.83 2.31
N SER A 517 14.46 10.49 2.67
CA SER A 517 14.51 11.90 3.04
C SER A 517 15.67 12.60 2.33
N LEU A 518 15.44 13.83 1.86
CA LEU A 518 16.49 14.65 1.26
C LEU A 518 17.39 15.25 2.36
N LEU A 519 18.69 15.34 2.09
CA LEU A 519 19.66 15.95 2.99
C LEU A 519 20.12 17.31 2.46
N ASP A 520 20.38 18.24 3.38
CA ASP A 520 21.06 19.50 3.09
C ASP A 520 22.57 19.30 2.82
N THR A 521 23.26 20.39 2.51
CA THR A 521 24.72 20.39 2.27
C THR A 521 25.55 20.08 3.52
N ALA A 522 24.97 20.25 4.72
CA ALA A 522 25.57 19.89 6.00
C ALA A 522 25.31 18.41 6.41
N GLY A 523 24.48 17.68 5.64
CA GLY A 523 24.11 16.30 5.88
C GLY A 523 22.93 16.09 6.83
N ASN A 524 22.20 17.14 7.20
CA ASN A 524 20.98 17.05 8.00
C ASN A 524 19.77 16.76 7.11
N ILE A 525 18.76 16.08 7.65
CA ILE A 525 17.49 15.90 6.95
C ILE A 525 16.79 17.26 6.86
N ILE A 526 16.37 17.65 5.66
CA ILE A 526 15.57 18.85 5.44
C ILE A 526 14.21 18.60 6.10
N ALA A 527 13.96 19.27 7.24
CA ALA A 527 12.83 18.96 8.13
C ALA A 527 11.45 19.23 7.50
N ASP A 528 11.39 20.17 6.54
CA ASP A 528 10.15 20.59 5.88
C ASP A 528 9.82 19.78 4.61
N ASP A 529 10.73 18.90 4.16
CA ASP A 529 10.50 18.05 3.00
C ASP A 529 9.66 16.82 3.38
N LEU A 530 8.54 16.62 2.69
CA LEU A 530 7.71 15.43 2.87
C LEU A 530 8.50 14.18 2.49
N PRO A 531 8.68 13.22 3.41
CA PRO A 531 9.42 12.01 3.10
C PRO A 531 8.64 11.13 2.13
N VAL A 532 9.36 10.38 1.30
CA VAL A 532 8.77 9.32 0.48
C VAL A 532 8.80 8.02 1.28
N ILE A 533 7.63 7.43 1.52
CA ILE A 533 7.50 6.15 2.23
C ILE A 533 7.28 5.04 1.20
N PHE A 534 8.20 4.07 1.20
CA PHE A 534 8.07 2.82 0.45
C PHE A 534 7.53 1.74 1.37
N ASN A 535 6.57 0.98 0.87
CA ASN A 535 5.95 -0.18 1.47
C ASN A 535 6.38 -1.43 0.71
N ALA A 536 6.57 -2.52 1.46
CA ALA A 536 6.75 -3.85 0.88
C ALA A 536 5.91 -4.88 1.65
N THR A 537 5.75 -6.06 1.05
CA THR A 537 5.06 -7.19 1.68
C THR A 537 5.92 -8.44 1.62
N PHE A 538 5.78 -9.31 2.62
CA PHE A 538 6.37 -10.65 2.54
C PHE A 538 5.53 -11.55 1.63
N SER A 539 6.19 -12.27 0.73
CA SER A 539 5.58 -13.39 0.01
C SER A 539 5.47 -14.61 0.95
N ILE A 540 4.41 -14.65 1.75
CA ILE A 540 4.11 -15.75 2.70
C ILE A 540 2.87 -16.48 2.21
N ALA A 541 2.95 -17.80 2.08
CA ALA A 541 1.83 -18.63 1.61
C ALA A 541 0.54 -18.46 2.45
N GLU A 542 0.67 -18.15 3.74
CA GLU A 542 -0.44 -17.86 4.65
C GLU A 542 -1.24 -16.61 4.25
N ASN A 543 -0.62 -15.65 3.56
CA ASN A 543 -1.22 -14.39 3.16
C ASN A 543 -1.59 -14.34 1.66
N ILE A 544 -1.32 -15.40 0.91
CA ILE A 544 -1.67 -15.48 -0.52
C ILE A 544 -3.05 -16.11 -0.65
N ALA A 545 -4.01 -15.35 -1.18
CA ALA A 545 -5.36 -15.82 -1.42
C ALA A 545 -5.37 -17.04 -2.37
N TYR A 546 -6.09 -18.08 -1.97
CA TYR A 546 -6.31 -19.28 -2.76
C TYR A 546 -7.76 -19.33 -3.23
N GLN A 547 -7.98 -19.22 -4.54
CA GLN A 547 -9.29 -19.37 -5.15
C GLN A 547 -9.49 -20.81 -5.60
N SER A 548 -10.17 -21.60 -4.77
CA SER A 548 -10.45 -22.99 -5.10
C SER A 548 -11.54 -23.13 -6.17
N GLN A 549 -11.28 -23.94 -7.20
CA GLN A 549 -12.31 -24.53 -8.08
C GLN A 549 -12.60 -26.00 -7.77
N CYS A 550 -11.90 -26.58 -6.79
CA CYS A 550 -12.07 -27.98 -6.40
C CYS A 550 -13.22 -28.11 -5.39
N SER A 551 -14.16 -29.03 -5.67
CA SER A 551 -15.34 -29.30 -4.84
C SER A 551 -15.08 -30.23 -3.66
N ASN A 552 -13.86 -30.74 -3.50
CA ASN A 552 -13.53 -31.83 -2.59
C ASN A 552 -12.77 -31.40 -1.32
N TRP A 553 -12.58 -30.10 -1.06
CA TRP A 553 -11.89 -29.61 0.14
C TRP A 553 -12.64 -29.98 1.44
N VAL A 554 -11.88 -30.16 2.52
CA VAL A 554 -12.46 -30.31 3.85
C VAL A 554 -13.03 -28.95 4.24
N LEU A 555 -14.30 -28.90 4.65
CA LEU A 555 -14.93 -27.62 4.96
C LEU A 555 -14.44 -27.08 6.33
N PRO A 556 -14.14 -25.77 6.44
CA PRO A 556 -14.27 -24.76 5.39
C PRO A 556 -13.15 -24.85 4.33
N ALA A 557 -13.51 -24.60 3.06
CA ALA A 557 -12.56 -24.61 1.96
C ALA A 557 -11.39 -23.65 2.23
N PRO A 558 -10.15 -24.01 1.84
CA PRO A 558 -8.98 -23.19 2.13
C PRO A 558 -9.10 -21.86 1.39
N THR A 559 -8.82 -20.77 2.10
CA THR A 559 -8.83 -19.41 1.53
C THR A 559 -7.43 -18.90 1.25
N THR A 560 -6.38 -19.60 1.72
CA THR A 560 -4.98 -19.26 1.51
C THR A 560 -4.17 -20.44 0.99
N VAL A 561 -3.03 -20.17 0.34
CA VAL A 561 -2.17 -21.23 -0.22
C VAL A 561 -1.63 -22.15 0.88
N ALA A 562 -1.25 -21.59 2.04
CA ALA A 562 -0.83 -22.40 3.19
C ALA A 562 -1.95 -23.35 3.64
N GLN A 563 -3.17 -22.85 3.85
CA GLN A 563 -4.31 -23.70 4.23
C GLN A 563 -4.61 -24.78 3.19
N ALA A 564 -4.45 -24.49 1.90
CA ALA A 564 -4.63 -25.48 0.86
C ALA A 564 -3.58 -26.59 0.93
N ILE A 565 -2.31 -26.24 1.19
CA ILE A 565 -1.22 -27.21 1.39
C ILE A 565 -1.42 -28.00 2.67
N ASP A 566 -1.80 -27.35 3.77
CA ASP A 566 -2.05 -27.99 5.05
C ASP A 566 -3.22 -28.99 4.94
N GLN A 567 -4.33 -28.60 4.33
CA GLN A 567 -5.45 -29.51 4.06
C GLN A 567 -5.06 -30.65 3.11
N LEU A 568 -4.16 -30.42 2.14
CA LEU A 568 -3.61 -31.50 1.31
C LEU A 568 -2.73 -32.46 2.12
N CYS A 569 -1.94 -31.96 3.06
CA CYS A 569 -1.11 -32.79 3.95
C CYS A 569 -1.96 -33.58 4.94
N GLU A 570 -3.09 -33.01 5.39
CA GLU A 570 -4.06 -33.69 6.27
C GLU A 570 -4.90 -34.74 5.53
N ARG A 571 -5.00 -34.67 4.20
CA ARG A 571 -5.60 -35.73 3.40
C ARG A 571 -4.70 -36.97 3.44
N LYS A 572 -4.98 -37.87 4.38
CA LYS A 572 -4.50 -39.26 4.32
C LYS A 572 -5.00 -39.90 3.02
N ASN A 573 -4.09 -40.11 2.06
CA ASN A 573 -4.23 -40.88 0.83
C ASN A 573 -5.60 -40.82 0.15
N GLN A 574 -5.98 -39.64 -0.35
CA GLN A 574 -7.03 -39.51 -1.37
C GLN A 574 -6.47 -38.83 -2.62
N GLY A 575 -5.46 -39.48 -3.21
CA GLY A 575 -5.07 -39.22 -4.60
C GLY A 575 -6.13 -39.83 -5.52
N GLY A 576 -6.54 -39.08 -6.54
CA GLY A 576 -7.64 -39.41 -7.44
C GLY A 576 -7.42 -40.69 -8.24
N ASP A 577 -7.81 -41.82 -7.67
CA ASP A 577 -8.73 -42.81 -8.24
C ASP A 577 -9.09 -43.75 -7.08
N LYS A 578 -10.36 -44.16 -6.97
CA LYS A 578 -10.89 -44.92 -5.81
C LYS A 578 -10.38 -46.38 -5.72
N CYS A 579 -9.09 -46.65 -5.95
CA CYS A 579 -8.60 -48.02 -6.10
C CYS A 579 -7.53 -48.46 -5.09
N CYS A 580 -7.22 -47.64 -4.06
CA CYS A 580 -6.22 -48.05 -3.08
C CYS A 580 -6.47 -47.58 -1.64
N SER A 581 -7.19 -48.39 -0.85
CA SER A 581 -7.48 -48.06 0.56
C SER A 581 -6.56 -48.72 1.58
N ILE A 582 -6.00 -49.90 1.28
CA ILE A 582 -5.24 -50.72 2.24
C ILE A 582 -4.06 -51.37 1.53
N ALA A 583 -2.83 -51.12 2.00
CA ALA A 583 -1.61 -51.65 1.39
C ALA A 583 -1.21 -53.01 1.98
N ILE A 584 -0.83 -53.97 1.11
CA ILE A 584 -0.39 -55.31 1.47
C ILE A 584 1.07 -55.51 1.02
N GLY A 585 1.93 -55.90 1.94
CA GLY A 585 3.34 -56.19 1.70
C GLY A 585 4.21 -56.02 2.95
N PRO A 586 5.53 -56.27 2.89
CA PRO A 586 6.43 -56.17 4.04
C PRO A 586 6.33 -54.83 4.80
N ASP A 587 6.14 -53.74 4.05
CA ASP A 587 5.97 -52.36 4.54
C ASP A 587 4.51 -51.86 4.40
N GLY A 588 3.56 -52.76 4.12
CA GLY A 588 2.14 -52.44 4.03
C GLY A 588 1.46 -52.41 5.39
N GLU A 589 0.20 -51.97 5.42
CA GLU A 589 -0.64 -52.01 6.63
C GLU A 589 -0.86 -53.45 7.12
N TYR A 590 -0.93 -54.40 6.19
CA TYR A 590 -0.91 -55.83 6.47
C TYR A 590 0.24 -56.51 5.71
N LYS A 591 0.90 -57.49 6.35
CA LYS A 591 2.04 -58.18 5.73
C LYS A 591 1.60 -59.19 4.67
N THR A 592 0.41 -59.77 4.84
CA THR A 592 -0.12 -60.80 3.94
C THR A 592 -1.60 -60.55 3.61
N LEU A 593 -2.04 -61.07 2.47
CA LEU A 593 -3.46 -61.01 2.06
C LEU A 593 -4.38 -61.71 3.07
N ALA A 594 -3.94 -62.83 3.65
CA ALA A 594 -4.70 -63.57 4.64
C ALA A 594 -4.94 -62.75 5.93
N GLU A 595 -3.90 -62.04 6.41
CA GLU A 595 -4.02 -61.15 7.56
C GLU A 595 -4.99 -59.99 7.28
N ALA A 596 -4.87 -59.37 6.10
CA ALA A 596 -5.76 -58.27 5.70
C ALA A 596 -7.22 -58.73 5.67
N LEU A 597 -7.54 -59.81 4.95
CA LEU A 597 -8.91 -60.31 4.82
C LEU A 597 -9.50 -60.71 6.18
N ALA A 598 -8.74 -61.39 7.04
CA ALA A 598 -9.21 -61.80 8.36
C ALA A 598 -9.46 -60.61 9.30
N ALA A 599 -8.57 -59.61 9.28
CA ALA A 599 -8.71 -58.41 10.10
C ALA A 599 -9.93 -57.56 9.67
N LEU A 600 -10.13 -57.39 8.37
CA LEU A 600 -11.19 -56.55 7.83
C LEU A 600 -12.58 -57.16 8.02
N LEU A 601 -12.69 -58.49 7.93
CA LEU A 601 -13.92 -59.20 8.29
C LEU A 601 -14.25 -59.03 9.77
N LYS A 602 -13.25 -59.06 10.67
CA LYS A 602 -13.45 -58.83 12.11
C LYS A 602 -13.88 -57.39 12.43
N LEU A 603 -13.48 -56.42 11.62
CA LEU A 603 -13.84 -55.01 11.75
C LEU A 603 -15.16 -54.64 11.05
N GLU A 604 -15.86 -55.63 10.46
CA GLU A 604 -17.08 -55.42 9.66
C GLU A 604 -16.91 -54.42 8.50
N GLN A 605 -15.69 -54.29 7.98
CA GLN A 605 -15.42 -53.48 6.78
C GLN A 605 -15.70 -54.32 5.52
N LEU A 606 -16.88 -54.13 4.93
CA LEU A 606 -17.39 -55.00 3.86
C LEU A 606 -17.14 -54.46 2.44
N ASP A 607 -16.85 -53.18 2.27
CA ASP A 607 -16.47 -52.55 1.00
C ASP A 607 -14.98 -52.19 1.05
N VAL A 608 -14.13 -53.03 0.46
CA VAL A 608 -12.67 -53.01 0.66
C VAL A 608 -11.93 -52.85 -0.66
N SER A 609 -10.87 -52.03 -0.65
CA SER A 609 -9.90 -51.93 -1.73
C SER A 609 -8.47 -52.19 -1.24
N LEU A 610 -7.94 -53.36 -1.56
CA LEU A 610 -6.62 -53.86 -1.20
C LEU A 610 -5.62 -53.59 -2.33
N CYS A 611 -4.41 -53.19 -1.99
CA CYS A 611 -3.31 -52.95 -2.93
C CYS A 611 -2.07 -53.71 -2.54
N PHE A 612 -1.59 -54.58 -3.42
CA PHE A 612 -0.25 -55.12 -3.25
C PHE A 612 0.81 -54.07 -3.57
N LEU A 613 1.75 -53.88 -2.64
CA LEU A 613 2.97 -53.13 -2.92
C LEU A 613 3.79 -53.84 -4.02
N PRO A 614 4.57 -53.12 -4.84
CA PRO A 614 5.42 -53.75 -5.85
C PRO A 614 6.37 -54.79 -5.24
N GLY A 615 6.48 -55.97 -5.86
CA GLY A 615 7.34 -57.05 -5.37
C GLY A 615 6.67 -58.42 -5.32
N ASN A 616 7.37 -59.39 -4.73
CA ASN A 616 6.89 -60.77 -4.57
C ASN A 616 6.11 -60.94 -3.25
N HIS A 617 4.89 -61.43 -3.35
CA HIS A 617 4.02 -61.77 -2.23
C HIS A 617 3.82 -63.28 -2.20
N VAL A 618 3.73 -63.89 -1.03
CA VAL A 618 3.56 -65.34 -0.89
C VAL A 618 2.21 -65.64 -0.26
N ILE A 619 1.42 -66.52 -0.89
CA ILE A 619 0.23 -67.14 -0.29
C ILE A 619 0.60 -68.58 0.06
N ASP A 620 0.96 -68.79 1.33
CA ASP A 620 1.48 -70.05 1.88
C ASP A 620 0.46 -70.85 2.70
N LYS A 621 -0.69 -70.23 3.01
CA LYS A 621 -1.80 -70.86 3.74
C LYS A 621 -3.08 -70.75 2.92
N ASP A 622 -3.94 -71.76 3.06
CA ASP A 622 -5.24 -71.77 2.41
C ASP A 622 -6.10 -70.62 2.92
N ILE A 623 -6.70 -69.90 1.98
CA ILE A 623 -7.71 -68.87 2.24
C ILE A 623 -9.04 -69.46 1.79
N ASP A 624 -9.91 -69.80 2.75
CA ASP A 624 -11.20 -70.47 2.51
C ASP A 624 -12.34 -69.63 3.12
N LEU A 625 -12.88 -68.70 2.34
CA LEU A 625 -13.95 -67.81 2.81
C LEU A 625 -15.35 -68.44 2.79
N SER A 626 -15.53 -69.67 2.26
CA SER A 626 -16.82 -70.40 2.26
C SER A 626 -17.42 -70.63 3.66
N LYS A 627 -16.57 -70.66 4.70
CA LYS A 627 -16.95 -71.01 6.07
C LYS A 627 -17.33 -69.81 6.94
N ILE A 628 -17.36 -68.61 6.37
CA ILE A 628 -17.59 -67.36 7.11
C ILE A 628 -19.01 -66.84 6.81
N GLU A 629 -19.79 -66.52 7.85
CA GLU A 629 -21.17 -66.06 7.70
C GLU A 629 -21.27 -64.64 7.10
N THR A 630 -20.30 -63.77 7.41
CA THR A 630 -20.21 -62.39 6.91
C THR A 630 -19.38 -62.35 5.64
N ARG A 631 -19.95 -61.84 4.54
CA ARG A 631 -19.25 -61.69 3.24
C ARG A 631 -18.97 -60.24 2.88
N PHE A 632 -17.91 -60.00 2.12
CA PHE A 632 -17.64 -58.68 1.55
C PHE A 632 -18.74 -58.28 0.56
N ARG A 633 -19.12 -57.01 0.55
CA ARG A 633 -19.97 -56.43 -0.48
C ARG A 633 -19.13 -56.14 -1.73
N THR A 634 -18.02 -55.44 -1.56
CA THR A 634 -17.07 -55.19 -2.65
C THR A 634 -15.67 -55.56 -2.20
N LEU A 635 -15.00 -56.42 -2.95
CA LEU A 635 -13.59 -56.76 -2.76
C LEU A 635 -12.83 -56.36 -4.02
N HIS A 636 -12.13 -55.23 -3.95
CA HIS A 636 -11.25 -54.75 -5.01
C HIS A 636 -9.79 -55.02 -4.62
N ILE A 637 -9.06 -55.77 -5.43
CA ILE A 637 -7.64 -56.08 -5.22
C ILE A 637 -6.86 -55.58 -6.43
N THR A 638 -5.93 -54.67 -6.21
CA THR A 638 -5.05 -54.11 -7.23
C THR A 638 -3.58 -54.39 -6.91
N GLY A 639 -2.70 -54.40 -7.90
CA GLY A 639 -1.27 -54.60 -7.64
C GLY A 639 -0.37 -54.40 -8.84
N VAL A 640 -0.04 -53.15 -9.17
CA VAL A 640 0.87 -52.83 -10.26
C VAL A 640 2.27 -53.35 -9.94
N ALA A 641 2.82 -54.23 -10.80
CA ALA A 641 4.09 -54.92 -10.60
C ALA A 641 4.15 -55.81 -9.33
N ALA A 642 2.99 -56.29 -8.87
CA ALA A 642 2.90 -57.31 -7.83
C ALA A 642 2.87 -58.72 -8.43
N TYR A 643 3.74 -59.59 -7.93
CA TYR A 643 3.81 -61.01 -8.28
C TYR A 643 3.47 -61.84 -7.06
N ILE A 644 2.44 -62.68 -7.16
CA ILE A 644 1.95 -63.52 -6.07
C ILE A 644 2.40 -64.94 -6.33
N THR A 645 3.31 -65.45 -5.52
CA THR A 645 3.71 -66.86 -5.51
C THR A 645 2.75 -67.63 -4.61
N MET A 646 1.92 -68.49 -5.20
CA MET A 646 0.95 -69.30 -4.48
C MET A 646 1.51 -70.71 -4.23
N THR A 647 1.75 -71.03 -2.96
CA THR A 647 2.10 -72.38 -2.47
C THR A 647 0.97 -73.03 -1.69
N ALA A 648 -0.08 -72.26 -1.37
CA ALA A 648 -1.33 -72.77 -0.81
C ALA A 648 -2.08 -73.67 -1.80
N GLN A 649 -2.92 -74.55 -1.25
CA GLN A 649 -3.80 -75.44 -2.00
C GLN A 649 -5.10 -74.74 -2.44
N LYS A 650 -5.53 -73.69 -1.72
CA LYS A 650 -6.79 -72.98 -2.02
C LYS A 650 -6.71 -71.46 -1.73
N LEU A 651 -7.12 -70.65 -2.71
CA LEU A 651 -7.42 -69.23 -2.59
C LEU A 651 -8.88 -68.99 -3.01
N GLU A 652 -9.78 -68.92 -2.04
CA GLU A 652 -11.18 -68.64 -2.27
C GLU A 652 -11.56 -67.22 -1.83
N LEU A 653 -12.04 -66.44 -2.79
CA LEU A 653 -12.56 -65.09 -2.56
C LEU A 653 -14.09 -65.09 -2.68
N LEU A 654 -14.77 -64.54 -1.67
CA LEU A 654 -16.22 -64.49 -1.57
C LEU A 654 -16.69 -63.04 -1.33
N ALA A 655 -17.42 -62.46 -2.29
CA ALA A 655 -18.01 -61.12 -2.16
C ALA A 655 -19.29 -60.94 -3.03
N ASP A 656 -20.04 -59.85 -2.87
CA ASP A 656 -21.10 -59.51 -3.84
C ASP A 656 -20.49 -59.04 -5.18
N LYS A 657 -19.35 -58.32 -5.13
CA LYS A 657 -18.53 -57.89 -6.27
C LYS A 657 -17.04 -58.11 -5.99
N ILE A 658 -16.34 -58.81 -6.88
CA ILE A 658 -14.89 -58.98 -6.88
C ILE A 658 -14.29 -58.23 -8.08
N VAL A 659 -13.25 -57.43 -7.83
CA VAL A 659 -12.46 -56.76 -8.87
C VAL A 659 -10.99 -57.08 -8.65
N LEU A 660 -10.32 -57.65 -9.64
CA LEU A 660 -8.90 -57.98 -9.61
C LEU A 660 -8.20 -57.21 -10.74
N GLU A 661 -7.17 -56.43 -10.41
CA GLU A 661 -6.51 -55.56 -11.39
C GLU A 661 -4.98 -55.55 -11.27
N GLY A 662 -4.29 -55.81 -12.38
CA GLY A 662 -2.88 -55.42 -12.56
C GLY A 662 -1.81 -56.30 -11.90
N PHE A 663 -2.17 -57.40 -11.23
CA PHE A 663 -1.21 -58.31 -10.56
C PHE A 663 -1.12 -59.71 -11.20
N SER A 664 -0.03 -60.41 -10.93
CA SER A 664 0.20 -61.79 -11.43
C SER A 664 0.15 -62.82 -10.30
N VAL A 665 -0.45 -63.99 -10.55
CA VAL A 665 -0.45 -65.17 -9.67
C VAL A 665 0.30 -66.30 -10.36
N PHE A 666 1.30 -66.84 -9.68
CA PHE A 666 2.13 -67.94 -10.15
C PHE A 666 2.11 -69.10 -9.17
N THR A 667 1.99 -70.33 -9.67
CA THR A 667 2.10 -71.56 -8.86
C THR A 667 2.83 -72.67 -9.62
N ASN A 668 3.68 -73.41 -8.91
CA ASN A 668 4.34 -74.63 -9.41
C ASN A 668 3.56 -75.85 -8.93
N GLU A 669 3.37 -76.83 -9.81
CA GLU A 669 2.65 -78.08 -9.48
C GLU A 669 3.26 -78.78 -8.26
N ALA A 670 2.49 -78.85 -7.17
CA ALA A 670 2.79 -79.71 -6.03
C ALA A 670 2.27 -81.12 -6.33
N ALA A 671 3.03 -82.16 -5.98
CA ALA A 671 2.72 -83.57 -6.29
C ALA A 671 1.37 -84.10 -5.74
N ASN A 672 0.68 -83.33 -4.88
CA ASN A 672 -0.54 -83.73 -4.17
C ASN A 672 -1.59 -82.60 -4.16
N LEU A 673 -1.97 -82.07 -5.33
CA LEU A 673 -3.09 -81.10 -5.39
C LEU A 673 -4.39 -81.76 -4.90
N ASN A 674 -5.15 -81.04 -4.06
CA ASN A 674 -6.48 -81.47 -3.63
C ASN A 674 -7.45 -81.55 -4.83
N THR A 675 -8.56 -82.29 -4.71
CA THR A 675 -9.56 -82.41 -5.79
C THR A 675 -10.31 -81.12 -6.10
N ASP A 676 -10.12 -80.06 -5.31
CA ASP A 676 -10.81 -78.77 -5.42
C ASP A 676 -10.03 -77.75 -6.25
N PRO A 677 -10.71 -76.79 -6.92
CA PRO A 677 -10.05 -75.72 -7.65
C PRO A 677 -9.14 -74.85 -6.77
N GLN A 678 -8.03 -74.38 -7.36
CA GLN A 678 -6.98 -73.69 -6.58
C GLN A 678 -7.28 -72.20 -6.34
N VAL A 679 -7.81 -71.48 -7.34
CA VAL A 679 -8.30 -70.11 -7.20
C VAL A 679 -9.80 -70.10 -7.46
N VAL A 680 -10.61 -69.85 -6.43
CA VAL A 680 -12.07 -69.86 -6.50
C VAL A 680 -12.59 -68.45 -6.31
N LEU A 681 -13.33 -67.93 -7.29
CA LEU A 681 -13.96 -66.61 -7.22
C LEU A 681 -15.48 -66.78 -7.15
N VAL A 682 -16.07 -66.43 -6.01
CA VAL A 682 -17.51 -66.54 -5.75
C VAL A 682 -18.09 -65.13 -5.61
N ALA A 683 -18.72 -64.62 -6.68
CA ALA A 683 -19.36 -63.31 -6.63
C ALA A 683 -20.52 -63.13 -7.62
N GLY A 684 -21.30 -62.08 -7.40
CA GLY A 684 -22.37 -61.65 -8.30
C GLY A 684 -21.83 -60.86 -9.48
N ILE A 685 -20.70 -60.17 -9.28
CA ILE A 685 -19.93 -59.52 -10.33
C ILE A 685 -18.46 -59.88 -10.11
N VAL A 686 -17.79 -60.40 -11.14
CA VAL A 686 -16.34 -60.63 -11.15
C VAL A 686 -15.75 -59.77 -12.26
N ILE A 687 -14.75 -58.95 -11.96
CA ILE A 687 -13.97 -58.18 -12.94
C ILE A 687 -12.52 -58.58 -12.78
N ILE A 688 -11.87 -58.96 -13.87
CA ILE A 688 -10.44 -59.26 -13.93
C ILE A 688 -9.85 -58.48 -15.10
N ASP A 689 -8.95 -57.56 -14.82
CA ASP A 689 -8.28 -56.76 -15.85
C ASP A 689 -6.76 -56.70 -15.63
N TYR A 690 -5.97 -56.81 -16.70
CA TYR A 690 -4.50 -56.79 -16.62
C TYR A 690 -3.88 -57.77 -15.61
N CYS A 691 -4.53 -58.91 -15.34
CA CYS A 691 -4.00 -59.95 -14.44
C CYS A 691 -3.33 -61.09 -15.22
N ALA A 692 -2.39 -61.79 -14.59
CA ALA A 692 -1.81 -63.00 -15.16
C ALA A 692 -1.85 -64.17 -14.17
N PHE A 693 -2.59 -65.23 -14.48
CA PHE A 693 -2.66 -66.48 -13.72
C PHE A 693 -1.86 -67.55 -14.47
N ILE A 694 -0.74 -67.99 -13.90
CA ILE A 694 0.17 -68.94 -14.53
C ILE A 694 0.41 -70.15 -13.62
N ARG A 695 0.14 -71.36 -14.14
CA ARG A 695 0.43 -72.63 -13.50
C ARG A 695 1.40 -73.46 -14.32
N ALA A 696 2.55 -73.81 -13.74
CA ALA A 696 3.51 -74.74 -14.32
C ALA A 696 3.14 -76.18 -13.91
N GLY A 697 2.29 -76.85 -14.70
CA GLY A 697 1.84 -78.23 -14.46
C GLY A 697 0.72 -78.73 -15.36
N ALA A 698 0.47 -80.04 -15.35
CA ALA A 698 -0.51 -80.73 -16.22
C ALA A 698 -1.75 -81.28 -15.47
N SER A 699 -2.00 -80.80 -14.25
CA SER A 699 -3.17 -81.18 -13.45
C SER A 699 -4.52 -80.95 -14.15
N SER A 700 -5.44 -81.91 -14.01
CA SER A 700 -6.83 -81.80 -14.48
C SER A 700 -7.75 -80.99 -13.55
N ILE A 701 -7.21 -80.48 -12.43
CA ILE A 701 -7.96 -79.67 -11.47
C ILE A 701 -8.04 -78.22 -11.97
N PRO A 702 -9.22 -77.57 -11.95
CA PRO A 702 -9.36 -76.17 -12.36
C PRO A 702 -8.38 -75.23 -11.64
N PHE A 703 -7.66 -74.41 -12.40
CA PHE A 703 -6.76 -73.42 -11.80
C PHE A 703 -7.51 -72.18 -11.32
N VAL A 704 -8.15 -71.45 -12.24
CA VAL A 704 -9.09 -70.37 -11.90
C VAL A 704 -10.51 -70.85 -12.14
N TYR A 705 -11.33 -70.89 -11.09
CA TYR A 705 -12.73 -71.32 -11.12
C TYR A 705 -13.66 -70.17 -10.70
N ILE A 706 -14.49 -69.71 -11.62
CA ILE A 706 -15.44 -68.62 -11.39
C ILE A 706 -16.84 -69.21 -11.23
N THR A 707 -17.48 -68.94 -10.10
CA THR A 707 -18.83 -69.46 -9.79
C THR A 707 -19.79 -68.38 -9.34
N ALA A 708 -21.07 -68.60 -9.64
CA ALA A 708 -22.15 -67.67 -9.34
C ALA A 708 -22.52 -67.72 -7.84
N ASN A 709 -22.66 -66.55 -7.22
CA ASN A 709 -23.24 -66.46 -5.87
C ASN A 709 -24.78 -66.30 -5.89
N LYS A 710 -25.34 -65.87 -7.04
CA LYS A 710 -26.78 -65.70 -7.29
C LYS A 710 -27.11 -65.83 -8.78
N PRO A 711 -28.38 -66.09 -9.17
CA PRO A 711 -28.79 -66.08 -10.57
C PRO A 711 -28.46 -64.74 -11.26
N GLY A 712 -27.92 -64.80 -12.47
CA GLY A 712 -27.50 -63.60 -13.23
C GLY A 712 -26.15 -63.02 -12.80
N SER A 713 -25.27 -63.82 -12.17
CA SER A 713 -23.90 -63.40 -11.87
C SER A 713 -23.12 -63.14 -13.17
N VAL A 714 -22.32 -62.08 -13.20
CA VAL A 714 -21.62 -61.62 -14.41
C VAL A 714 -20.11 -61.56 -14.22
N ALA A 715 -19.34 -62.04 -15.19
CA ALA A 715 -17.89 -62.00 -15.21
C ALA A 715 -17.34 -61.20 -16.39
N TYR A 716 -16.44 -60.26 -16.12
CA TYR A 716 -15.76 -59.44 -17.10
C TYR A 716 -14.26 -59.70 -17.02
N LEU A 717 -13.72 -60.33 -18.06
CA LEU A 717 -12.30 -60.67 -18.13
C LEU A 717 -11.70 -59.94 -19.32
N THR A 718 -10.79 -59.00 -19.05
CA THR A 718 -10.12 -58.22 -20.10
C THR A 718 -8.61 -58.20 -19.91
N ASN A 719 -7.87 -58.10 -21.03
CA ASN A 719 -6.41 -57.87 -21.05
C ASN A 719 -5.58 -58.79 -20.13
N SER A 720 -6.09 -59.99 -19.82
CA SER A 720 -5.51 -60.89 -18.81
C SER A 720 -4.96 -62.17 -19.43
N SER A 721 -4.09 -62.86 -18.71
CA SER A 721 -3.48 -64.12 -19.14
C SER A 721 -3.84 -65.27 -18.18
N PHE A 722 -4.27 -66.41 -18.72
CA PHE A 722 -4.60 -67.64 -18.00
C PHE A 722 -3.83 -68.78 -18.65
N VAL A 723 -2.71 -69.16 -18.04
CA VAL A 723 -1.75 -70.11 -18.62
C VAL A 723 -1.65 -71.36 -17.75
N GLY A 724 -1.83 -72.52 -18.37
CA GLY A 724 -1.76 -73.83 -17.71
C GLY A 724 -2.82 -74.81 -18.21
N PHE A 725 -2.72 -76.08 -17.82
CA PHE A 725 -3.78 -77.06 -18.09
C PHE A 725 -5.03 -76.69 -17.29
N TYR A 726 -6.26 -76.81 -17.83
CA TYR A 726 -7.50 -76.37 -17.17
C TYR A 726 -7.40 -74.95 -16.54
N SER A 727 -6.83 -74.00 -17.29
CA SER A 727 -6.42 -72.69 -16.77
C SER A 727 -7.57 -71.80 -16.28
N LEU A 728 -8.71 -71.82 -16.97
CA LEU A 728 -9.87 -70.99 -16.63
C LEU A 728 -11.15 -71.79 -16.81
N VAL A 729 -11.98 -71.82 -15.77
CA VAL A 729 -13.21 -72.62 -15.72
C VAL A 729 -14.36 -71.77 -15.22
N PHE A 730 -15.49 -71.81 -15.92
CA PHE A 730 -16.73 -71.15 -15.52
C PHE A 730 -17.77 -72.17 -15.06
N ALA A 731 -18.41 -71.88 -13.92
CA ALA A 731 -19.59 -72.60 -13.46
C ALA A 731 -20.83 -72.24 -14.29
N ASN A 732 -21.80 -73.15 -14.31
CA ASN A 732 -23.09 -72.94 -14.99
C ASN A 732 -23.84 -71.70 -14.44
N GLY A 733 -24.37 -70.88 -15.34
CA GLY A 733 -25.15 -69.68 -15.01
C GLY A 733 -24.35 -68.38 -14.85
N VAL A 734 -23.03 -68.41 -14.99
CA VAL A 734 -22.18 -67.19 -15.02
C VAL A 734 -22.22 -66.58 -16.43
N GLN A 735 -22.75 -65.37 -16.54
CA GLN A 735 -22.81 -64.60 -17.79
C GLN A 735 -21.56 -63.73 -17.94
N GLY A 736 -21.30 -63.18 -19.14
CA GLY A 736 -20.38 -62.05 -19.26
C GLY A 736 -19.49 -62.01 -20.48
N VAL A 737 -18.41 -61.22 -20.41
CA VAL A 737 -17.53 -60.88 -21.55
C VAL A 737 -16.10 -61.30 -21.25
N ILE A 738 -15.52 -62.06 -22.17
CA ILE A 738 -14.13 -62.46 -22.18
C ILE A 738 -13.49 -61.81 -23.40
N GLU A 739 -12.65 -60.79 -23.20
CA GLU A 739 -12.08 -60.02 -24.30
C GLU A 739 -10.58 -59.73 -24.17
N LYS A 740 -9.81 -59.83 -25.26
CA LYS A 740 -8.37 -59.46 -25.29
C LYS A 740 -7.49 -60.24 -24.31
N ASN A 741 -7.87 -61.46 -23.95
CA ASN A 741 -7.11 -62.32 -23.04
C ASN A 741 -6.21 -63.32 -23.79
N VAL A 742 -5.24 -63.91 -23.08
CA VAL A 742 -4.46 -65.09 -23.53
C VAL A 742 -4.83 -66.27 -22.64
N ILE A 743 -5.46 -67.32 -23.17
CA ILE A 743 -5.99 -68.44 -22.40
C ILE A 743 -5.47 -69.76 -22.98
N THR A 744 -4.80 -70.61 -22.20
CA THR A 744 -4.34 -71.92 -22.70
C THR A 744 -5.50 -72.90 -22.89
N ILE A 745 -6.28 -73.15 -21.83
CA ILE A 745 -7.48 -73.99 -21.89
C ILE A 745 -8.63 -73.30 -21.15
N LEU A 746 -9.70 -72.98 -21.89
CA LEU A 746 -10.96 -72.50 -21.34
C LEU A 746 -11.93 -73.66 -21.20
N VAL A 747 -12.49 -73.88 -20.01
CA VAL A 747 -13.48 -74.93 -19.75
C VAL A 747 -14.82 -74.33 -19.34
N LEU A 748 -15.89 -74.78 -19.98
CA LEU A 748 -17.27 -74.39 -19.66
C LEU A 748 -17.99 -75.63 -19.11
N GLN A 749 -18.28 -75.65 -17.79
CA GLN A 749 -18.72 -76.86 -17.09
C GLN A 749 -20.00 -76.62 -16.26
N ASN A 750 -20.79 -77.68 -16.02
CA ASN A 750 -21.84 -77.66 -15.00
C ASN A 750 -21.30 -77.94 -13.59
N ALA A 751 -21.81 -77.21 -12.61
CA ALA A 751 -21.26 -77.10 -11.26
C ALA A 751 -21.54 -78.29 -10.32
N ASN A 752 -22.06 -79.43 -10.81
CA ASN A 752 -22.24 -80.65 -10.01
C ASN A 752 -21.98 -81.90 -10.85
N LEU A 753 -21.09 -82.78 -10.37
CA LEU A 753 -20.76 -84.05 -11.04
C LEU A 753 -21.93 -85.04 -11.12
N ASN A 754 -23.05 -84.81 -10.42
CA ASN A 754 -24.10 -85.83 -10.24
C ASN A 754 -25.58 -85.37 -10.34
N ASP A 755 -25.92 -84.13 -10.69
CA ASP A 755 -27.36 -83.78 -10.82
C ASP A 755 -27.59 -82.60 -11.80
N PHE A 756 -28.41 -82.82 -12.84
CA PHE A 756 -28.70 -81.86 -13.91
C PHE A 756 -30.21 -81.70 -14.09
N LYS A 757 -30.74 -80.47 -13.91
CA LYS A 757 -32.09 -80.08 -14.34
C LYS A 757 -32.03 -79.00 -15.44
N PRO A 758 -32.82 -79.09 -16.53
CA PRO A 758 -32.86 -78.07 -17.58
C PRO A 758 -33.61 -76.80 -17.15
N ILE A 759 -33.20 -75.63 -17.65
CA ILE A 759 -33.94 -74.36 -17.59
C ILE A 759 -34.27 -73.94 -19.04
N PRO A 760 -35.53 -73.60 -19.38
CA PRO A 760 -35.93 -73.33 -20.76
C PRO A 760 -35.68 -71.87 -21.16
N LEU A 761 -34.89 -71.62 -22.20
CA LEU A 761 -34.66 -70.27 -22.73
C LEU A 761 -34.61 -70.29 -24.27
N GLY A 762 -35.77 -70.12 -24.92
CA GLY A 762 -35.87 -69.91 -26.37
C GLY A 762 -35.84 -68.43 -26.74
N TRP A 763 -35.15 -68.08 -27.82
CA TRP A 763 -35.13 -66.71 -28.39
C TRP A 763 -35.94 -66.68 -29.68
N ASN A 764 -36.66 -65.58 -29.95
CA ASN A 764 -37.31 -65.35 -31.24
C ASN A 764 -36.38 -64.61 -32.23
N ASP A 765 -36.67 -64.71 -33.53
CA ASP A 765 -35.82 -64.21 -34.61
C ASP A 765 -35.61 -62.68 -34.61
N ASP A 766 -36.53 -61.91 -34.01
CA ASP A 766 -36.40 -60.45 -33.89
C ASP A 766 -35.35 -60.05 -32.84
N THR A 767 -35.25 -60.80 -31.74
CA THR A 767 -34.22 -60.57 -30.71
C THR A 767 -32.83 -60.94 -31.24
N LYS A 768 -32.75 -61.99 -32.06
CA LYS A 768 -31.52 -62.41 -32.76
C LYS A 768 -31.04 -61.35 -33.76
N ARG A 769 -31.95 -60.69 -34.49
CA ARG A 769 -31.62 -59.58 -35.41
C ARG A 769 -31.16 -58.31 -34.67
N GLN A 770 -31.82 -57.91 -33.58
CA GLN A 770 -31.42 -56.75 -32.79
C GLN A 770 -30.03 -56.93 -32.14
N MET A 771 -29.68 -58.14 -31.66
CA MET A 771 -28.33 -58.43 -31.15
C MET A 771 -27.24 -58.32 -32.21
N LEU A 772 -27.45 -58.90 -33.41
CA LEU A 772 -26.49 -58.83 -34.51
C LEU A 772 -26.25 -57.39 -34.99
N THR A 773 -27.29 -56.55 -34.94
CA THR A 773 -27.20 -55.13 -35.32
C THR A 773 -26.44 -54.33 -34.25
N ASN A 774 -26.71 -54.56 -32.97
CA ASN A 774 -26.05 -53.84 -31.86
C ASN A 774 -24.57 -54.23 -31.66
N LEU A 775 -24.19 -55.49 -31.91
CA LEU A 775 -22.78 -55.93 -31.87
C LEU A 775 -21.93 -55.27 -32.97
N SER A 776 -22.53 -54.96 -34.13
CA SER A 776 -21.84 -54.28 -35.23
C SER A 776 -21.71 -52.75 -35.04
N GLN A 777 -22.51 -52.15 -34.15
CA GLN A 777 -22.62 -50.68 -34.03
C GLN A 777 -22.15 -50.10 -32.69
N GLN A 778 -21.86 -50.89 -31.65
CA GLN A 778 -21.48 -50.35 -30.34
C GLN A 778 -20.17 -50.93 -29.78
N GLN A 779 -19.18 -50.06 -29.64
CA GLN A 779 -17.97 -50.27 -28.84
C GLN A 779 -18.33 -50.39 -27.34
N GLY A 780 -18.76 -51.58 -26.92
CA GLY A 780 -18.67 -51.99 -25.51
C GLY A 780 -19.77 -51.54 -24.54
N GLN A 781 -21.02 -51.35 -24.97
CA GLN A 781 -22.16 -51.18 -24.05
C GLN A 781 -23.10 -52.41 -24.04
N PHE A 782 -23.57 -52.76 -22.83
CA PHE A 782 -24.33 -53.98 -22.52
C PHE A 782 -25.81 -53.90 -22.87
N VAL A 783 -26.34 -54.96 -23.47
CA VAL A 783 -27.78 -55.25 -23.51
C VAL A 783 -28.10 -56.21 -22.35
N ASN A 784 -29.02 -55.82 -21.49
CA ASN A 784 -29.47 -56.62 -20.34
C ASN A 784 -30.37 -57.76 -20.86
N LEU A 785 -29.88 -59.01 -20.81
CA LEU A 785 -30.56 -60.17 -21.37
C LEU A 785 -30.80 -61.18 -20.24
N THR A 786 -32.06 -61.54 -20.03
CA THR A 786 -32.56 -62.37 -18.91
C THR A 786 -32.16 -63.85 -19.01
N ASN A 787 -31.22 -64.20 -19.91
CA ASN A 787 -30.86 -65.55 -20.31
C ASN A 787 -29.31 -65.69 -20.27
N TRP A 788 -28.77 -66.87 -19.94
CA TRP A 788 -27.31 -67.07 -19.82
C TRP A 788 -26.58 -66.73 -21.13
N VAL A 789 -25.76 -65.67 -21.21
CA VAL A 789 -24.99 -65.29 -22.41
C VAL A 789 -23.51 -65.11 -22.07
N LEU A 790 -22.63 -65.71 -22.88
CA LEU A 790 -21.17 -65.53 -22.81
C LEU A 790 -20.64 -65.01 -24.15
N ALA A 791 -19.99 -63.85 -24.13
CA ALA A 791 -19.37 -63.23 -25.29
C ALA A 791 -17.84 -63.34 -25.21
N ILE A 792 -17.22 -64.06 -26.14
CA ILE A 792 -15.78 -64.31 -26.20
C ILE A 792 -15.23 -63.63 -27.45
N ARG A 793 -14.44 -62.56 -27.30
CA ARG A 793 -13.92 -61.83 -28.48
C ARG A 793 -12.48 -61.33 -28.37
N GLY A 794 -11.74 -61.30 -29.47
CA GLY A 794 -10.39 -60.70 -29.48
C GLY A 794 -9.33 -61.40 -28.60
N ASN A 795 -9.59 -62.63 -28.13
CA ASN A 795 -8.68 -63.41 -27.28
C ASN A 795 -7.75 -64.31 -28.12
N ARG A 796 -6.61 -64.71 -27.54
CA ARG A 796 -5.80 -65.85 -27.99
C ARG A 796 -6.14 -67.04 -27.11
N VAL A 797 -6.79 -68.07 -27.66
CA VAL A 797 -7.27 -69.22 -26.88
C VAL A 797 -6.68 -70.50 -27.43
N GLY A 798 -6.09 -71.34 -26.57
CA GLY A 798 -5.45 -72.57 -27.00
C GLY A 798 -6.46 -73.66 -27.33
N ALA A 799 -7.31 -74.00 -26.35
CA ALA A 799 -8.45 -74.88 -26.52
C ALA A 799 -9.67 -74.37 -25.73
N ILE A 800 -10.87 -74.65 -26.25
CA ILE A 800 -12.12 -74.48 -25.51
C ILE A 800 -12.72 -75.89 -25.32
N ILE A 801 -12.96 -76.25 -24.07
CA ILE A 801 -13.53 -77.54 -23.69
C ILE A 801 -14.92 -77.29 -23.10
N THR A 802 -15.92 -77.88 -23.73
CA THR A 802 -17.27 -78.03 -23.17
C THR A 802 -17.42 -79.50 -22.76
N ASP A 803 -18.00 -79.78 -21.59
CA ASP A 803 -18.04 -81.07 -20.87
C ASP A 803 -17.78 -82.36 -21.69
N VAL A 804 -16.92 -83.22 -21.13
CA VAL A 804 -16.33 -84.43 -21.73
C VAL A 804 -17.20 -85.69 -21.64
N ASN A 805 -18.36 -85.69 -20.97
CA ASN A 805 -19.05 -86.96 -20.69
C ASN A 805 -20.51 -87.16 -21.17
N ARG A 806 -21.24 -86.17 -21.71
CA ARG A 806 -22.55 -86.38 -22.41
C ARG A 806 -22.90 -85.24 -23.40
N PRO A 807 -23.65 -85.50 -24.48
CA PRO A 807 -24.19 -84.44 -25.35
C PRO A 807 -25.21 -83.57 -24.59
N PHE A 808 -25.02 -82.25 -24.60
CA PHE A 808 -25.98 -81.27 -24.08
C PHE A 808 -27.28 -81.24 -24.91
N PRO A 809 -28.44 -80.85 -24.33
CA PRO A 809 -29.66 -80.60 -25.11
C PRO A 809 -29.46 -79.42 -26.09
N GLN A 810 -30.10 -79.52 -27.27
CA GLN A 810 -29.87 -78.67 -28.46
C GLN A 810 -30.04 -77.15 -28.22
N ASP A 811 -30.82 -76.78 -27.21
CA ASP A 811 -31.21 -75.42 -26.83
C ASP A 811 -30.15 -74.67 -26.00
N MET A 812 -29.18 -75.36 -25.39
CA MET A 812 -28.17 -74.74 -24.52
C MET A 812 -27.06 -73.99 -25.29
N TYR A 813 -26.82 -74.34 -26.55
CA TYR A 813 -25.69 -73.81 -27.33
C TYR A 813 -25.95 -72.45 -27.99
N GLN A 814 -27.16 -71.91 -27.91
CA GLN A 814 -27.56 -70.70 -28.66
C GLN A 814 -27.07 -69.38 -28.05
N SER A 815 -26.40 -69.41 -26.91
CA SER A 815 -26.08 -68.20 -26.14
C SER A 815 -24.58 -67.92 -25.94
N ILE A 816 -23.71 -68.70 -26.60
CA ILE A 816 -22.27 -68.46 -26.66
C ILE A 816 -21.92 -67.81 -28.00
N PHE A 817 -21.30 -66.63 -27.93
CA PHE A 817 -20.83 -65.88 -29.10
C PHE A 817 -19.31 -65.84 -29.09
N ILE A 818 -18.68 -66.27 -30.19
CA ILE A 818 -17.22 -66.25 -30.34
C ILE A 818 -16.86 -65.43 -31.58
N SER A 819 -16.16 -64.31 -31.42
CA SER A 819 -15.78 -63.45 -32.55
C SER A 819 -14.34 -62.95 -32.51
N GLU A 820 -13.63 -62.90 -33.64
CA GLU A 820 -12.31 -62.25 -33.77
C GLU A 820 -11.23 -62.82 -32.83
N ASN A 821 -11.32 -64.09 -32.45
CA ASN A 821 -10.31 -64.75 -31.62
C ASN A 821 -9.27 -65.48 -32.48
N VAL A 822 -8.07 -65.65 -31.95
CA VAL A 822 -7.02 -66.50 -32.51
C VAL A 822 -7.01 -67.82 -31.75
N LEU A 823 -7.34 -68.92 -32.43
CA LEU A 823 -7.35 -70.26 -31.85
C LEU A 823 -5.99 -70.93 -32.10
N GLN A 824 -5.25 -71.19 -31.04
CA GLN A 824 -3.90 -71.79 -31.04
C GLN A 824 -3.96 -73.20 -30.49
N LEU A 825 -4.27 -74.17 -31.34
CA LEU A 825 -4.19 -75.55 -30.89
C LEU A 825 -2.71 -75.83 -30.55
N ASP A 826 -2.40 -76.36 -29.37
CA ASP A 826 -1.02 -76.67 -28.95
C ASP A 826 -0.74 -78.18 -29.03
N LYS A 827 0.52 -78.55 -29.29
CA LYS A 827 0.94 -79.97 -29.32
C LYS A 827 0.66 -80.63 -27.96
N GLY A 828 -0.10 -81.72 -27.96
CA GLY A 828 -0.34 -82.54 -26.77
C GLY A 828 -1.62 -82.22 -25.99
N VAL A 829 -2.45 -81.27 -26.45
CA VAL A 829 -3.79 -81.06 -25.90
C VAL A 829 -4.76 -82.06 -26.55
N PHE A 830 -5.16 -83.09 -25.81
CA PHE A 830 -6.20 -84.03 -26.24
C PHE A 830 -7.57 -83.31 -26.20
N ILE A 831 -8.13 -83.01 -27.37
CA ILE A 831 -9.50 -82.51 -27.48
C ILE A 831 -10.40 -83.72 -27.72
N SER A 832 -11.02 -84.25 -26.67
CA SER A 832 -11.93 -85.40 -26.76
C SER A 832 -13.35 -85.07 -27.26
N ASN A 833 -13.62 -83.83 -27.69
CA ASN A 833 -14.88 -83.46 -28.32
C ASN A 833 -14.64 -82.61 -29.57
N SER A 834 -14.66 -83.27 -30.73
CA SER A 834 -14.54 -82.61 -32.04
C SER A 834 -15.87 -81.94 -32.41
N PHE A 835 -15.85 -80.60 -32.42
CA PHE A 835 -16.65 -79.65 -33.20
C PHE A 835 -17.79 -80.21 -34.09
N VAL A 836 -19.01 -79.63 -34.02
CA VAL A 836 -19.60 -78.81 -35.11
C VAL A 836 -20.70 -77.89 -34.54
N ALA A 837 -20.40 -76.59 -34.59
CA ALA A 837 -21.22 -75.45 -35.03
C ALA A 837 -22.65 -75.70 -35.58
N GLN A 838 -23.57 -76.31 -34.81
CA GLN A 838 -25.01 -76.16 -35.11
C GLN A 838 -25.63 -74.94 -34.42
N HIS A 839 -25.01 -74.43 -33.35
CA HIS A 839 -25.65 -73.40 -32.52
C HIS A 839 -24.70 -72.32 -31.95
N LEU A 840 -23.37 -72.49 -32.00
CA LEU A 840 -22.42 -71.43 -31.67
C LEU A 840 -22.25 -70.45 -32.84
N SER A 841 -22.43 -69.15 -32.59
CA SER A 841 -22.15 -68.11 -33.59
C SER A 841 -20.66 -67.80 -33.58
N ILE A 842 -19.92 -68.36 -34.55
CA ILE A 842 -18.49 -68.10 -34.77
C ILE A 842 -18.33 -67.07 -35.89
N LEU A 843 -17.71 -65.93 -35.61
CA LEU A 843 -17.50 -64.83 -36.55
C LEU A 843 -16.00 -64.46 -36.62
N ASN A 844 -15.40 -64.38 -37.82
CA ASN A 844 -14.04 -63.84 -38.02
C ASN A 844 -12.89 -64.47 -37.19
N ASN A 845 -13.00 -65.71 -36.72
CA ASN A 845 -11.92 -66.39 -35.98
C ASN A 845 -10.78 -66.84 -36.91
N GLN A 846 -9.53 -66.68 -36.46
CA GLN A 846 -8.33 -67.17 -37.15
C GLN A 846 -7.81 -68.45 -36.47
N PHE A 847 -7.53 -69.49 -37.26
CA PHE A 847 -6.91 -70.72 -36.77
C PHE A 847 -5.43 -70.75 -37.17
N LEU A 848 -4.53 -71.00 -36.22
CA LEU A 848 -3.12 -71.27 -36.50
C LEU A 848 -2.89 -72.78 -36.58
N THR A 849 -2.34 -73.26 -37.70
CA THR A 849 -2.03 -74.69 -37.93
C THR A 849 -0.88 -75.15 -37.04
N ILE A 850 -1.04 -76.29 -36.33
CA ILE A 850 0.06 -76.94 -35.60
C ILE A 850 0.90 -77.83 -36.54
N PRO A 851 2.23 -77.90 -36.36
CA PRO A 851 3.09 -78.90 -36.99
C PRO A 851 2.66 -80.35 -36.70
N THR A 852 2.48 -81.10 -37.78
CA THR A 852 2.28 -82.56 -37.94
C THR A 852 2.58 -83.43 -36.70
N GLY A 853 1.57 -84.20 -36.29
CA GLY A 853 1.74 -85.43 -35.51
C GLY A 853 0.88 -85.49 -34.25
N ILE A 854 -0.30 -86.12 -34.35
CA ILE A 854 -1.01 -86.99 -33.40
C ILE A 854 -2.49 -87.05 -33.84
N GLY A 855 -3.06 -88.26 -33.93
CA GLY A 855 -4.36 -88.55 -34.54
C GLY A 855 -5.56 -88.08 -33.72
N ALA A 856 -6.53 -87.45 -34.40
CA ALA A 856 -7.86 -87.17 -33.89
C ALA A 856 -8.88 -88.02 -34.66
N VAL A 857 -9.79 -88.69 -33.95
CA VAL A 857 -10.93 -89.42 -34.53
C VAL A 857 -12.20 -88.67 -34.14
N GLY A 858 -12.97 -88.17 -35.12
CA GLY A 858 -14.25 -87.51 -34.90
C GLY A 858 -15.30 -87.94 -35.93
N ALA A 859 -16.53 -88.22 -35.48
CA ALA A 859 -17.68 -88.61 -36.31
C ALA A 859 -18.66 -87.42 -36.45
N VAL A 860 -19.26 -87.23 -37.63
CA VAL A 860 -20.24 -86.15 -37.90
C VAL A 860 -21.57 -86.74 -38.38
N ALA A 861 -22.69 -86.28 -37.83
CA ALA A 861 -24.03 -86.51 -38.34
C ALA A 861 -24.85 -85.20 -38.34
N GLY A 862 -25.36 -84.76 -39.51
CA GLY A 862 -26.33 -83.66 -39.62
C GLY A 862 -26.24 -82.84 -40.92
N ASN A 863 -27.40 -82.34 -41.40
CA ASN A 863 -27.52 -81.46 -42.58
C ASN A 863 -27.01 -80.04 -42.29
N ILE A 864 -26.23 -79.46 -43.21
CA ILE A 864 -25.72 -78.08 -43.14
C ILE A 864 -26.65 -77.18 -43.97
N ALA A 865 -27.31 -76.21 -43.34
CA ALA A 865 -28.09 -75.17 -44.00
C ALA A 865 -27.44 -73.79 -43.81
N THR A 866 -27.55 -72.96 -44.85
CA THR A 866 -26.75 -71.79 -45.22
C THR A 866 -26.76 -70.59 -44.25
N GLY A 867 -25.62 -69.89 -44.20
CA GLY A 867 -25.49 -68.51 -43.73
C GLY A 867 -24.02 -68.06 -43.63
N THR A 868 -23.39 -67.81 -44.79
CA THR A 868 -22.15 -67.01 -44.99
C THR A 868 -21.03 -67.15 -43.95
N LEU A 869 -20.06 -68.05 -44.17
CA LEU A 869 -18.61 -67.90 -43.87
C LEU A 869 -17.86 -69.18 -44.27
N ALA A 870 -16.68 -69.02 -44.85
CA ALA A 870 -15.84 -70.08 -45.41
C ALA A 870 -15.27 -71.02 -44.33
N PHE A 871 -15.26 -72.34 -44.58
CA PHE A 871 -14.65 -73.34 -43.69
C PHE A 871 -13.44 -74.00 -44.34
N VAL A 872 -12.34 -74.09 -43.59
CA VAL A 872 -11.19 -74.95 -43.88
C VAL A 872 -11.34 -76.21 -43.03
N VAL A 873 -11.60 -77.37 -43.65
CA VAL A 873 -11.62 -78.66 -42.96
C VAL A 873 -10.25 -79.31 -43.16
N ALA A 874 -9.43 -79.38 -42.12
CA ALA A 874 -8.16 -80.10 -42.15
C ALA A 874 -8.28 -81.48 -41.47
N TYR A 875 -8.03 -82.52 -42.27
CA TYR A 875 -7.67 -83.90 -41.94
C TYR A 875 -8.66 -84.81 -41.13
N GLN A 876 -9.06 -85.91 -41.78
CA GLN A 876 -9.82 -87.09 -41.29
C GLN A 876 -11.19 -86.83 -40.62
N ALA A 877 -12.22 -86.60 -41.45
CA ALA A 877 -13.61 -86.81 -41.05
C ALA A 877 -14.18 -88.07 -41.73
N VAL A 878 -14.84 -88.95 -40.97
CA VAL A 878 -15.67 -90.02 -41.52
C VAL A 878 -17.08 -89.45 -41.76
N ILE A 879 -17.47 -89.33 -43.03
CA ILE A 879 -18.80 -88.84 -43.44
C ILE A 879 -19.79 -90.02 -43.34
N MET A 880 -20.78 -89.94 -42.46
CA MET A 880 -21.82 -90.98 -42.29
C MET A 880 -23.21 -90.58 -42.81
N GLY A 881 -23.32 -89.57 -43.67
CA GLY A 881 -24.61 -89.12 -44.22
C GLY A 881 -24.50 -88.33 -45.53
N ASN A 882 -25.64 -88.02 -46.14
CA ASN A 882 -25.72 -87.28 -47.40
C ASN A 882 -25.20 -85.85 -47.24
N MET A 883 -24.27 -85.43 -48.11
CA MET A 883 -23.71 -84.08 -48.13
C MET A 883 -24.04 -83.39 -49.45
N THR A 884 -24.55 -82.15 -49.39
CA THR A 884 -24.79 -81.31 -50.56
C THR A 884 -23.94 -80.04 -50.43
N ILE A 885 -23.02 -79.81 -51.37
CA ILE A 885 -22.18 -78.60 -51.44
C ILE A 885 -22.70 -77.75 -52.59
N SER A 886 -23.09 -76.50 -52.32
CA SER A 886 -23.65 -75.58 -53.32
C SER A 886 -22.62 -74.61 -53.90
N GLN A 887 -23.00 -73.92 -54.97
CA GLN A 887 -22.19 -72.99 -55.76
C GLN A 887 -21.40 -71.97 -54.92
N GLY A 888 -20.09 -71.89 -55.16
CA GLY A 888 -19.21 -70.82 -54.64
C GLY A 888 -18.21 -71.22 -53.54
N ALA A 889 -18.17 -72.49 -53.14
CA ALA A 889 -17.14 -73.00 -52.22
C ALA A 889 -15.77 -73.15 -52.92
N ILE A 890 -14.70 -72.68 -52.27
CA ILE A 890 -13.29 -72.96 -52.62
C ILE A 890 -12.79 -74.03 -51.65
N ILE A 891 -12.27 -75.14 -52.17
CA ILE A 891 -11.88 -76.32 -51.39
C ILE A 891 -10.42 -76.66 -51.73
N ASP A 892 -9.53 -76.66 -50.74
CA ASP A 892 -8.09 -76.90 -50.95
C ASP A 892 -7.75 -78.41 -51.03
N ALA A 893 -8.43 -79.27 -50.27
CA ALA A 893 -8.32 -80.73 -50.38
C ALA A 893 -9.59 -81.46 -49.89
N LEU A 894 -10.01 -82.51 -50.61
CA LEU A 894 -11.11 -83.41 -50.23
C LEU A 894 -10.64 -84.86 -50.31
N VAL A 895 -10.69 -85.61 -49.21
CA VAL A 895 -10.33 -87.05 -49.15
C VAL A 895 -11.54 -87.85 -48.71
N ILE A 896 -12.00 -88.77 -49.57
CA ILE A 896 -13.15 -89.65 -49.32
C ILE A 896 -12.62 -91.06 -49.08
N ASN A 897 -12.98 -91.70 -47.97
CA ASN A 897 -12.60 -93.08 -47.67
C ASN A 897 -13.74 -94.05 -48.08
N GLY A 898 -13.40 -95.19 -48.67
CA GLY A 898 -14.28 -96.04 -49.52
C GLY A 898 -15.40 -96.85 -48.84
N PHE A 899 -16.16 -96.27 -47.90
CA PHE A 899 -17.33 -96.90 -47.26
C PHE A 899 -18.62 -96.07 -47.44
N LEU A 900 -18.89 -95.62 -48.67
CA LEU A 900 -20.17 -94.97 -49.02
C LEU A 900 -20.84 -95.72 -50.18
N GLY A 901 -22.12 -96.09 -50.00
CA GLY A 901 -22.98 -96.59 -51.08
C GLY A 901 -23.26 -95.49 -52.11
N ALA A 902 -23.55 -95.89 -53.35
CA ALA A 902 -23.53 -95.07 -54.56
C ALA A 902 -24.50 -93.85 -54.64
N GLN A 903 -25.11 -93.36 -53.54
CA GLN A 903 -26.10 -92.27 -53.56
C GLN A 903 -25.84 -91.08 -52.63
N SER A 904 -24.65 -90.92 -52.05
CA SER A 904 -24.48 -90.01 -50.88
C SER A 904 -23.68 -88.72 -51.09
N LEU A 905 -23.24 -88.38 -52.32
CA LEU A 905 -22.45 -87.17 -52.58
C LEU A 905 -22.95 -86.43 -53.83
N ASN A 906 -23.39 -85.18 -53.67
CA ASN A 906 -23.82 -84.32 -54.78
C ASN A 906 -23.02 -83.00 -54.76
N LEU A 907 -22.17 -82.81 -55.78
CA LEU A 907 -21.24 -81.69 -55.92
C LEU A 907 -21.67 -80.80 -57.09
N VAL A 908 -22.16 -79.58 -56.83
CA VAL A 908 -22.64 -78.68 -57.90
C VAL A 908 -21.96 -77.31 -57.81
N GLY A 909 -21.16 -76.96 -58.82
CA GLY A 909 -20.62 -75.61 -58.99
C GLY A 909 -19.39 -75.26 -58.15
N ILE A 910 -18.45 -76.20 -58.02
CA ILE A 910 -17.17 -76.02 -57.32
C ILE A 910 -16.16 -75.33 -58.25
N LYS A 911 -15.40 -74.36 -57.72
CA LYS A 911 -14.11 -73.95 -58.30
C LYS A 911 -13.00 -74.54 -57.44
N VAL A 912 -12.16 -75.37 -58.05
CA VAL A 912 -10.92 -75.88 -57.46
C VAL A 912 -9.89 -74.77 -57.47
#